data_AF-A0A9E0HFK3-F1
#
_entry.id   AF-A0A9E0HFK3-F1
#
_cell.length_a   1.000
_cell.length_b   1.000
_cell.length_c   1.000
_cell.angle_alpha   90.00
_cell.angle_beta   90.00
_cell.angle_gamma   90.00
#
_symmetry.space_group_name_H-M   'P 1'
#
loop_
_entity.id
_entity.type
_entity.pdbx_description
1 polymer ?
#
loop_
_entity_poly.entity_id
_entity_poly.type
_entity_poly.pdbx_seq_one_letter_code
_entity_poly.pdbx_strand_id
1 'polypeptide(L)'
;HELAHVVQQRDAGPAAVQRKPVEGAVDGEAEAEADQATAGVLARVYGGVKGAVARLSRTPMSLRRCPKSTPSDPLLAQLHARLHASPRDVAGYWTALGAAGTTRAGDATVRAGLETFVNDGKLSWAEAFRSVAMLELGPERDWPVPVKNYAQGVDAGTFAATALPPAGADALREFCVRQAGTAADGSADARATYRAEFNARWDSARFAAFTADLDPSLDSKGPRSARSRHIFLELYALATYRTAYDTDAPAGFRQFADTYVGPDGTNLTASPRLQELRATLAPPAVVATGTGDAGYVALVGAVRPKATALDARDRQEIERSHLWRQAVDDKISGPTAAATSTLRGDLWSVVTTSLPAVAPVAPGPVAPAPVEVAPTPNAAQTAWLGGITVAAPASPSHGQSDSHPLAFQIRSAVPNPGLGVRRRVVIEPAAQVVSGQEDETAWAPGAAASDHTAQVNPAPVGAAVNTTFTARVTLPPLSTATFPEKTATVVVDDKRLDWFRANITAGLTYMNQNSRTAIGSGSTAHYFGGQCPLRIAPALSAGTNPGLSLEMDGTLKKAGVVVETFTAAGFPSRARSASLFDTILREPAGLGAPEVMEASIRFTQGGVAVHTITVPFTLAPSPAVGGDAAQLTADNAWINQPIATAGSLLHFMNGLGGTSQRVANAVASGVLQIKACLIRSDSAAAVAALAGNPATQVAYAMGVLDPLGTATNTLVAQSGAAGWRWGMHPNTVFLNATPTIGGAHRALAQMSDLLTHEGIHAADRDGGAPGQWDRYATEFRAYWIMGVGAGQSTAFDPTMSGLGPKSPRARAIFNHVYGSPTYPFVKPAYDTNDNGFRDRADNYLFPDGINLTLSPQLADLRREVESYTGVVADYPAKRAAIVAKYALCAAPDQGEVHNNRDWRDLVESKFTTRIIVGSAPPLGERDDVKTALGIPR
;
A
#
# COMPACT_ATOMS: atom_id res chain seq x y z
N HIS A 1 38.34 -13.68 -53.80
CA HIS A 1 37.26 -12.85 -53.22
C HIS A 1 36.49 -12.12 -54.33
N GLU A 2 37.10 -11.19 -55.08
CA GLU A 2 36.41 -10.58 -56.23
C GLU A 2 36.03 -11.58 -57.32
N LEU A 3 36.86 -12.61 -57.55
CA LEU A 3 36.51 -13.72 -58.44
C LEU A 3 35.29 -14.52 -57.96
N ALA A 4 35.04 -14.60 -56.64
CA ALA A 4 33.86 -15.29 -56.09
C ALA A 4 32.59 -14.41 -56.22
N HIS A 5 32.72 -13.09 -56.10
CA HIS A 5 31.65 -12.14 -56.39
C HIS A 5 31.28 -12.13 -57.88
N VAL A 6 32.27 -12.17 -58.79
CA VAL A 6 32.03 -12.25 -60.24
C VAL A 6 31.36 -13.57 -60.64
N VAL A 7 31.65 -14.68 -59.95
CA VAL A 7 31.02 -15.99 -60.19
C VAL A 7 29.58 -16.04 -59.65
N GLN A 8 29.32 -15.49 -58.46
CA GLN A 8 27.96 -15.34 -57.92
C GLN A 8 27.07 -14.44 -58.80
N GLN A 9 27.66 -13.48 -59.52
CA GLN A 9 26.93 -12.56 -60.40
C GLN A 9 26.74 -13.10 -61.82
N ARG A 10 27.50 -14.09 -62.29
CA ARG A 10 27.48 -14.52 -63.70
C ARG A 10 26.46 -15.62 -64.03
N ASP A 11 26.06 -16.45 -63.07
CA ASP A 11 25.15 -17.59 -63.29
C ASP A 11 23.81 -17.50 -62.52
N ALA A 12 23.52 -16.37 -61.86
CA ALA A 12 22.26 -16.18 -61.15
C ALA A 12 21.15 -15.69 -62.11
N GLY A 13 20.24 -16.58 -62.50
CA GLY A 13 19.02 -16.19 -63.22
C GLY A 13 18.15 -15.22 -62.37
N PRO A 14 17.29 -14.39 -63.00
CA PRO A 14 16.55 -13.31 -62.32
C PRO A 14 15.73 -13.74 -61.09
N ALA A 15 15.33 -15.01 -61.02
CA ALA A 15 14.59 -15.58 -59.89
C ALA A 15 15.42 -15.77 -58.61
N ALA A 16 16.76 -15.90 -58.71
CA ALA A 16 17.64 -16.04 -57.55
C ALA A 16 17.91 -14.70 -56.84
N VAL A 17 17.81 -13.58 -57.55
CA VAL A 17 18.00 -12.23 -57.01
C VAL A 17 16.81 -11.80 -56.13
N GLN A 18 15.63 -12.41 -56.31
CA GLN A 18 14.41 -12.06 -55.55
C GLN A 18 14.14 -12.97 -54.34
N ARG A 19 14.95 -13.98 -54.06
CA ARG A 19 14.83 -14.80 -52.84
C ARG A 19 15.98 -14.53 -51.88
N LYS A 20 16.01 -13.32 -51.34
CA LYS A 20 16.65 -13.07 -50.04
C LYS A 20 15.51 -12.88 -49.04
N PRO A 21 15.29 -13.78 -48.07
CA PRO A 21 14.44 -13.44 -46.95
C PRO A 21 15.11 -12.27 -46.22
N VAL A 22 14.35 -11.19 -46.07
CA VAL A 22 14.64 -10.20 -45.05
C VAL A 22 14.40 -10.93 -43.73
N GLU A 23 15.44 -11.05 -42.91
CA GLU A 23 15.52 -11.74 -41.60
C GLU A 23 16.10 -13.18 -41.60
N GLY A 24 17.32 -13.29 -41.08
CA GLY A 24 17.54 -14.07 -39.87
C GLY A 24 17.64 -15.60 -39.94
N ALA A 25 18.27 -16.19 -40.96
CA ALA A 25 18.90 -17.51 -40.83
C ALA A 25 19.95 -17.69 -41.94
N VAL A 26 21.20 -17.96 -41.56
CA VAL A 26 22.24 -18.39 -42.51
C VAL A 26 22.06 -19.88 -42.71
N ASP A 27 21.61 -20.29 -43.90
CA ASP A 27 21.51 -21.69 -44.28
C ASP A 27 22.92 -22.23 -44.59
N GLY A 28 23.42 -23.12 -43.73
CA GLY A 28 24.75 -23.70 -43.85
C GLY A 28 24.93 -24.55 -45.11
N GLU A 29 23.86 -25.06 -45.72
CA GLU A 29 23.95 -25.80 -46.98
C GLU A 29 24.19 -24.87 -48.17
N ALA A 30 23.58 -23.67 -48.17
CA ALA A 30 23.80 -22.67 -49.22
C ALA A 30 25.23 -22.09 -49.19
N GLU A 31 25.84 -21.95 -48.01
CA GLU A 31 27.26 -21.56 -47.91
C GLU A 31 28.21 -22.71 -48.32
N ALA A 32 27.90 -23.96 -47.97
CA ALA A 32 28.69 -25.12 -48.40
C ALA A 32 28.63 -25.34 -49.93
N GLU A 33 27.48 -25.06 -50.55
CA GLU A 33 27.29 -25.12 -52.01
C GLU A 33 28.06 -23.99 -52.72
N ALA A 34 28.08 -22.77 -52.14
CA ALA A 34 28.88 -21.65 -52.63
C ALA A 34 30.39 -21.93 -52.55
N ASP A 35 30.85 -22.59 -51.48
CA ASP A 35 32.25 -23.00 -51.33
C ASP A 35 32.65 -24.11 -52.32
N GLN A 36 31.76 -25.09 -52.58
CA GLN A 36 31.98 -26.10 -53.62
C GLN A 36 31.99 -25.53 -55.04
N ALA A 37 31.08 -24.58 -55.35
CA ALA A 37 31.04 -23.90 -56.64
C ALA A 37 32.32 -23.08 -56.87
N THR A 38 32.82 -22.42 -55.82
CA THR A 38 34.08 -21.66 -55.86
C THR A 38 35.30 -22.57 -56.08
N ALA A 39 35.32 -23.76 -55.45
CA ALA A 39 36.36 -24.77 -55.69
C ALA A 39 36.32 -25.32 -57.13
N GLY A 40 35.13 -25.53 -57.70
CA GLY A 40 34.92 -25.98 -59.09
C GLY A 40 35.35 -24.97 -60.15
N VAL A 41 35.28 -23.67 -59.85
CA VAL A 41 35.76 -22.60 -60.75
C VAL A 41 37.27 -22.42 -60.63
N LEU A 42 37.85 -22.50 -59.44
CA LEU A 42 39.30 -22.49 -59.24
C LEU A 42 40.00 -23.67 -59.95
N ALA A 43 39.36 -24.84 -59.98
CA ALA A 43 39.85 -26.00 -60.74
C ALA A 43 39.83 -25.78 -62.28
N ARG A 44 38.89 -24.97 -62.79
CA ARG A 44 38.77 -24.62 -64.21
C ARG A 44 39.73 -23.51 -64.64
N VAL A 45 39.94 -22.49 -63.80
CA VAL A 45 40.84 -21.37 -64.09
C VAL A 45 42.32 -21.78 -64.07
N TYR A 46 42.69 -22.77 -63.26
CA TYR A 46 44.06 -23.31 -63.19
C TYR A 46 44.34 -24.51 -64.13
N GLY A 47 43.51 -24.69 -65.17
CA GLY A 47 43.86 -25.51 -66.33
C GLY A 47 44.05 -27.01 -66.09
N GLY A 48 43.26 -27.63 -65.20
CA GLY A 48 43.18 -29.10 -65.12
C GLY A 48 44.47 -29.82 -64.68
N VAL A 49 45.44 -29.12 -64.08
CA VAL A 49 46.64 -29.77 -63.55
C VAL A 49 46.30 -30.48 -62.23
N LYS A 50 46.05 -31.79 -62.33
CA LYS A 50 45.68 -32.75 -61.26
C LYS A 50 46.62 -32.80 -60.03
N GLY A 51 47.64 -31.94 -59.95
CA GLY A 51 48.59 -31.86 -58.83
C GLY A 51 48.65 -30.51 -58.09
N ALA A 52 48.02 -29.44 -58.60
CA ALA A 52 48.11 -28.11 -57.99
C ALA A 52 47.13 -27.90 -56.83
N VAL A 53 45.92 -28.46 -56.92
CA VAL A 53 44.89 -28.37 -55.86
C VAL A 53 45.33 -29.09 -54.58
N ALA A 54 46.08 -30.20 -54.68
CA ALA A 54 46.63 -30.93 -53.54
C ALA A 54 47.84 -30.23 -52.87
N ARG A 55 48.46 -29.24 -53.53
CA ARG A 55 49.53 -28.39 -52.94
C ARG A 55 48.98 -27.11 -52.32
N LEU A 56 47.89 -26.55 -52.88
CA LEU A 56 47.18 -25.41 -52.29
C LEU A 56 46.40 -25.79 -51.03
N SER A 57 45.92 -27.02 -50.90
CA SER A 57 45.29 -27.52 -49.66
C SER A 57 46.28 -27.86 -48.53
N ARG A 58 47.60 -27.79 -48.78
CA ARG A 58 48.67 -28.01 -47.78
C ARG A 58 49.43 -26.75 -47.39
N THR A 59 49.13 -25.60 -48.01
CA THR A 59 49.62 -24.31 -47.54
C THR A 59 48.59 -23.73 -46.57
N PRO A 60 49.00 -23.12 -45.44
CA PRO A 60 48.08 -22.49 -44.50
C PRO A 60 47.60 -21.14 -45.06
N MET A 61 47.04 -21.13 -46.27
CA MET A 61 46.24 -20.03 -46.75
C MET A 61 44.81 -20.29 -46.27
N SER A 62 44.59 -20.12 -44.97
CA SER A 62 43.23 -19.92 -44.49
C SER A 62 42.68 -18.68 -45.21
N LEU A 63 41.45 -18.79 -45.73
CA LEU A 63 40.71 -17.65 -46.24
C LEU A 63 40.53 -16.66 -45.09
N ARG A 64 41.48 -15.74 -44.91
CA ARG A 64 41.29 -14.57 -44.04
C ARG A 64 40.25 -13.70 -44.73
N ARG A 65 39.05 -13.63 -44.14
CA ARG A 65 38.07 -12.57 -44.47
C ARG A 65 38.83 -11.24 -44.41
N CYS A 66 38.70 -10.41 -45.45
CA CYS A 66 39.19 -9.03 -45.40
C CYS A 66 38.71 -8.39 -44.09
N PRO A 67 39.54 -7.59 -43.39
CA PRO A 67 39.06 -6.86 -42.23
C PRO A 67 37.80 -6.10 -42.63
N LYS A 68 36.69 -6.36 -41.92
CA LYS A 68 35.45 -5.61 -42.08
C LYS A 68 35.82 -4.13 -42.13
N SER A 69 35.38 -3.43 -43.17
CA SER A 69 35.71 -2.02 -43.37
C SER A 69 35.44 -1.26 -42.09
N THR A 70 36.42 -0.46 -41.64
CA THR A 70 36.26 0.42 -40.48
C THR A 70 34.97 1.22 -40.63
N PRO A 71 34.12 1.33 -39.57
CA PRO A 71 32.90 2.12 -39.64
C PRO A 71 33.20 3.54 -40.14
N SER A 72 32.34 4.10 -40.99
CA SER A 72 32.52 5.46 -41.51
C SER A 72 32.14 6.55 -40.49
N ASP A 73 31.30 6.21 -39.50
CA ASP A 73 30.99 7.12 -38.40
C ASP A 73 32.21 7.32 -37.49
N PRO A 74 32.62 8.58 -37.18
CA PRO A 74 33.84 8.84 -36.42
C PRO A 74 33.86 8.22 -35.02
N LEU A 75 32.71 8.21 -34.33
CA LEU A 75 32.61 7.59 -33.00
C LEU A 75 32.76 6.07 -33.14
N LEU A 76 32.00 5.44 -34.05
CA LEU A 76 32.12 3.99 -34.27
C LEU A 76 33.52 3.57 -34.75
N ALA A 77 34.19 4.37 -35.59
CA ALA A 77 35.57 4.13 -36.00
C ALA A 77 36.52 4.15 -34.80
N GLN A 78 36.36 5.13 -33.91
CA GLN A 78 37.13 5.24 -32.68
C GLN A 78 36.86 4.06 -31.75
N LEU A 79 35.60 3.71 -31.50
CA LEU A 79 35.22 2.57 -30.67
C LEU A 79 35.75 1.25 -31.24
N HIS A 80 35.59 1.04 -32.56
CA HIS A 80 36.12 -0.13 -33.26
C HIS A 80 37.65 -0.25 -33.10
N ALA A 81 38.40 0.84 -33.30
CA ALA A 81 39.84 0.84 -33.12
C ALA A 81 40.26 0.45 -31.69
N ARG A 82 39.52 0.91 -30.67
CA ARG A 82 39.76 0.57 -29.25
C ARG A 82 39.44 -0.90 -28.95
N LEU A 83 38.31 -1.40 -29.45
CA LEU A 83 37.88 -2.79 -29.26
C LEU A 83 38.78 -3.81 -30.00
N HIS A 84 39.42 -3.40 -31.09
CA HIS A 84 40.32 -4.23 -31.90
C HIS A 84 41.80 -4.06 -31.55
N ALA A 85 42.15 -3.20 -30.60
CA ALA A 85 43.51 -3.12 -30.07
C ALA A 85 43.92 -4.46 -29.40
N SER A 86 45.21 -4.75 -29.38
CA SER A 86 45.77 -5.92 -28.69
C SER A 86 46.82 -5.45 -27.67
N PRO A 87 46.52 -5.47 -26.35
CA PRO A 87 45.25 -5.87 -25.74
C PRO A 87 44.09 -4.88 -26.01
N ARG A 88 42.85 -5.33 -25.84
CA ARG A 88 41.62 -4.52 -26.00
C ARG A 88 41.70 -3.27 -25.10
N ASP A 89 41.52 -2.08 -25.66
CA ASP A 89 41.56 -0.81 -24.91
C ASP A 89 40.18 -0.45 -24.36
N VAL A 90 39.76 -1.17 -23.30
CA VAL A 90 38.45 -0.98 -22.66
C VAL A 90 38.35 0.39 -21.98
N ALA A 91 39.43 0.88 -21.36
CA ALA A 91 39.44 2.20 -20.72
C ALA A 91 39.27 3.33 -21.74
N GLY A 92 39.98 3.24 -22.88
CA GLY A 92 39.82 4.18 -23.99
C GLY A 92 38.45 4.09 -24.66
N TYR A 93 37.84 2.91 -24.72
CA TYR A 93 36.45 2.72 -25.18
C TYR A 93 35.45 3.50 -24.31
N TRP A 94 35.49 3.32 -22.98
CA TRP A 94 34.58 4.04 -22.08
C TRP A 94 34.84 5.54 -22.03
N THR A 95 36.11 5.96 -22.16
CA THR A 95 36.47 7.39 -22.26
C THR A 95 35.86 8.02 -23.51
N ALA A 96 35.92 7.33 -24.66
CA ALA A 96 35.33 7.82 -25.91
C ALA A 96 33.80 7.94 -25.83
N LEU A 97 33.12 6.95 -25.23
CA LEU A 97 31.67 7.02 -24.98
C LEU A 97 31.31 8.13 -24.00
N GLY A 98 32.05 8.29 -22.90
CA GLY A 98 31.84 9.35 -21.93
C GLY A 98 32.02 10.74 -22.53
N ALA A 99 32.99 10.91 -23.45
CA ALA A 99 33.20 12.15 -24.19
C ALA A 99 32.08 12.45 -25.19
N ALA A 100 31.49 11.43 -25.83
CA ALA A 100 30.30 11.60 -26.65
C ALA A 100 29.08 12.01 -25.81
N GLY A 101 28.96 11.47 -24.58
CA GLY A 101 27.87 11.77 -23.66
C GLY A 101 26.50 11.58 -24.32
N THR A 102 25.55 12.48 -24.05
CA THR A 102 24.19 12.43 -24.61
C THR A 102 24.06 12.96 -26.03
N THR A 103 25.15 13.41 -26.67
CA THR A 103 25.09 14.02 -28.02
C THR A 103 24.72 13.04 -29.12
N ARG A 104 24.82 11.73 -28.85
CA ARG A 104 24.44 10.64 -29.77
C ARG A 104 23.28 9.79 -29.22
N ALA A 105 22.47 10.34 -28.31
CA ALA A 105 21.27 9.68 -27.81
C ALA A 105 20.32 9.34 -28.98
N GLY A 106 19.81 8.11 -29.01
CA GLY A 106 18.90 7.63 -30.05
C GLY A 106 19.48 7.46 -31.46
N ASP A 107 20.80 7.65 -31.66
CA ASP A 107 21.41 7.54 -32.99
C ASP A 107 21.36 6.11 -33.53
N ALA A 108 20.53 5.88 -34.56
CA ALA A 108 20.33 4.57 -35.18
C ALA A 108 21.62 3.96 -35.76
N THR A 109 22.53 4.79 -36.29
CA THR A 109 23.79 4.32 -36.88
C THR A 109 24.72 3.81 -35.79
N VAL A 110 24.88 4.58 -34.71
CA VAL A 110 25.71 4.17 -33.56
C VAL A 110 25.18 2.89 -32.94
N ARG A 111 23.85 2.79 -32.76
CA ARG A 111 23.20 1.60 -32.19
C ARG A 111 23.40 0.34 -33.04
N ALA A 112 23.23 0.43 -34.36
CA ALA A 112 23.55 -0.68 -35.28
C ALA A 112 25.04 -1.08 -35.24
N GLY A 113 25.93 -0.11 -35.05
CA GLY A 113 27.35 -0.36 -34.82
C GLY A 113 27.63 -1.13 -33.53
N LEU A 114 26.98 -0.77 -32.42
CA LEU A 114 27.08 -1.49 -31.15
C LEU A 114 26.58 -2.94 -31.27
N GLU A 115 25.45 -3.18 -31.94
CA GLU A 115 24.96 -4.54 -32.23
C GLU A 115 25.96 -5.34 -33.07
N THR A 116 26.58 -4.70 -34.07
CA THR A 116 27.63 -5.33 -34.88
C THR A 116 28.82 -5.74 -33.99
N PHE A 117 29.23 -4.90 -33.04
CA PHE A 117 30.30 -5.26 -32.09
C PHE A 117 29.92 -6.41 -31.18
N VAL A 118 28.64 -6.52 -30.76
CA VAL A 118 28.15 -7.69 -30.01
C VAL A 118 28.22 -8.96 -30.86
N ASN A 119 27.67 -8.90 -32.08
CA ASN A 119 27.66 -10.04 -33.00
C ASN A 119 29.07 -10.50 -33.41
N ASP A 120 30.04 -9.59 -33.43
CA ASP A 120 31.46 -9.88 -33.69
C ASP A 120 32.22 -10.38 -32.45
N GLY A 121 31.55 -10.55 -31.31
CA GLY A 121 32.15 -10.98 -30.04
C GLY A 121 33.12 -9.97 -29.45
N LYS A 122 32.99 -8.68 -29.83
CA LYS A 122 33.83 -7.58 -29.34
C LYS A 122 33.24 -6.87 -28.13
N LEU A 123 31.91 -6.92 -28.00
CA LEU A 123 31.17 -6.51 -26.81
C LEU A 123 30.32 -7.68 -26.30
N SER A 124 30.14 -7.76 -24.98
CA SER A 124 29.02 -8.51 -24.41
C SER A 124 27.72 -7.67 -24.51
N TRP A 125 26.57 -8.32 -24.35
CA TRP A 125 25.29 -7.60 -24.24
C TRP A 125 25.25 -6.66 -23.02
N ALA A 126 25.96 -6.99 -21.93
CA ALA A 126 26.11 -6.12 -20.76
C ALA A 126 26.87 -4.83 -21.10
N GLU A 127 27.99 -4.95 -21.80
CA GLU A 127 28.78 -3.81 -22.26
C GLU A 127 28.00 -2.97 -23.27
N ALA A 128 27.24 -3.60 -24.17
CA ALA A 128 26.41 -2.91 -25.14
C ALA A 128 25.24 -2.15 -24.47
N PHE A 129 24.58 -2.75 -23.48
CA PHE A 129 23.56 -2.08 -22.67
C PHE A 129 24.14 -0.85 -21.96
N ARG A 130 25.28 -0.98 -21.27
CA ARG A 130 25.96 0.15 -20.60
C ARG A 130 26.35 1.24 -21.59
N SER A 131 26.80 0.85 -22.78
CA SER A 131 27.14 1.79 -23.86
C SER A 131 25.92 2.61 -24.28
N VAL A 132 24.77 1.97 -24.50
CA VAL A 132 23.53 2.68 -24.79
C VAL A 132 23.09 3.56 -23.61
N ALA A 133 23.13 3.05 -22.38
CA ALA A 133 22.75 3.84 -21.20
C ALA A 133 23.62 5.11 -21.04
N MET A 134 24.93 5.03 -21.31
CA MET A 134 25.80 6.21 -21.32
C MET A 134 25.44 7.21 -22.41
N LEU A 135 25.08 6.73 -23.60
CA LEU A 135 24.68 7.59 -24.72
C LEU A 135 23.30 8.22 -24.51
N GLU A 136 22.39 7.56 -23.80
CA GLU A 136 21.03 8.08 -23.55
C GLU A 136 20.96 8.99 -22.30
N LEU A 137 21.73 8.69 -21.25
CA LEU A 137 21.61 9.32 -19.93
C LEU A 137 22.86 10.09 -19.48
N GLY A 138 23.97 9.96 -20.20
CA GLY A 138 25.25 10.53 -19.79
C GLY A 138 25.98 9.66 -18.75
N PRO A 139 26.81 10.25 -17.88
CA PRO A 139 27.66 9.49 -16.97
C PRO A 139 26.83 8.73 -15.92
N GLU A 140 27.31 7.54 -15.53
CA GLU A 140 26.58 6.60 -14.67
C GLU A 140 26.08 7.20 -13.35
N ARG A 141 26.82 8.15 -12.76
CA ARG A 141 26.41 8.86 -11.53
C ARG A 141 25.05 9.55 -11.64
N ASP A 142 24.64 9.95 -12.84
CA ASP A 142 23.41 10.69 -13.11
C ASP A 142 22.25 9.76 -13.52
N TRP A 143 22.50 8.45 -13.70
CA TRP A 143 21.46 7.52 -14.10
C TRP A 143 20.35 7.38 -13.03
N PRO A 144 19.07 7.25 -13.45
CA PRO A 144 17.99 6.88 -12.55
C PRO A 144 18.29 5.55 -11.85
N VAL A 145 17.83 5.40 -10.60
CA VAL A 145 18.06 4.20 -9.77
C VAL A 145 17.69 2.90 -10.49
N PRO A 146 16.53 2.77 -11.17
CA PRO A 146 16.20 1.52 -11.88
C PRO A 146 17.20 1.15 -12.97
N VAL A 147 17.79 2.13 -13.66
CA VAL A 147 18.77 1.86 -14.72
C VAL A 147 20.12 1.42 -14.12
N LYS A 148 20.56 2.07 -13.04
CA LYS A 148 21.77 1.66 -12.30
C LYS A 148 21.66 0.24 -11.77
N ASN A 149 20.55 -0.05 -11.09
CA ASN A 149 20.31 -1.36 -10.50
C ASN A 149 20.19 -2.44 -11.57
N TYR A 150 19.49 -2.17 -12.68
CA TYR A 150 19.40 -3.10 -13.78
C TYR A 150 20.77 -3.36 -14.42
N ALA A 151 21.59 -2.32 -14.66
CA ALA A 151 22.95 -2.49 -15.16
C ALA A 151 23.81 -3.38 -14.25
N GLN A 152 23.77 -3.14 -12.94
CA GLN A 152 24.46 -3.97 -11.95
C GLN A 152 23.95 -5.42 -11.97
N GLY A 153 22.64 -5.62 -12.10
CA GLY A 153 22.07 -6.96 -12.21
C GLY A 153 22.42 -7.66 -13.52
N VAL A 154 22.60 -6.94 -14.63
CA VAL A 154 23.11 -7.51 -15.87
C VAL A 154 24.57 -7.94 -15.70
N ASP A 155 25.41 -7.12 -15.07
CA ASP A 155 26.82 -7.46 -14.81
C ASP A 155 26.96 -8.66 -13.86
N ALA A 156 26.06 -8.77 -12.87
CA ALA A 156 26.00 -9.89 -11.94
C ALA A 156 25.33 -11.15 -12.53
N GLY A 157 24.75 -11.06 -13.73
CA GLY A 157 24.00 -12.15 -14.36
C GLY A 157 22.60 -12.40 -13.76
N THR A 158 22.12 -11.52 -12.87
CA THR A 158 20.76 -11.54 -12.32
C THR A 158 19.71 -11.19 -13.37
N PHE A 159 20.03 -10.27 -14.28
CA PHE A 159 19.17 -9.91 -15.42
C PHE A 159 19.85 -10.27 -16.73
N ALA A 160 19.07 -10.75 -17.70
CA ALA A 160 19.57 -11.05 -19.02
C ALA A 160 19.33 -9.85 -19.97
N ALA A 161 20.41 -9.32 -20.53
CA ALA A 161 20.34 -8.43 -21.69
C ALA A 161 20.55 -9.27 -22.97
N THR A 162 19.54 -9.33 -23.84
CA THR A 162 19.58 -10.09 -25.10
C THR A 162 19.38 -9.22 -26.34
N ALA A 163 19.11 -7.92 -26.13
CA ALA A 163 18.93 -6.91 -27.17
C ALA A 163 19.34 -5.54 -26.61
N LEU A 164 19.57 -4.56 -27.50
CA LEU A 164 19.78 -3.18 -27.07
C LEU A 164 18.49 -2.61 -26.48
N PRO A 165 18.54 -1.84 -25.38
CA PRO A 165 17.35 -1.20 -24.82
C PRO A 165 16.85 -0.09 -25.76
N PRO A 166 15.55 0.24 -25.76
CA PRO A 166 14.98 1.26 -26.66
C PRO A 166 15.64 2.63 -26.50
N ALA A 167 15.57 3.45 -27.56
CA ALA A 167 16.10 4.82 -27.56
C ALA A 167 15.25 5.75 -26.68
N GLY A 168 15.89 6.73 -26.04
CA GLY A 168 15.27 7.71 -25.16
C GLY A 168 15.34 7.31 -23.67
N ALA A 169 15.61 8.31 -22.82
CA ALA A 169 15.79 8.15 -21.37
C ALA A 169 14.59 7.46 -20.68
N ASP A 170 13.37 7.91 -20.98
CA ASP A 170 12.15 7.34 -20.39
C ASP A 170 11.91 5.90 -20.86
N ALA A 171 12.12 5.61 -22.15
CA ALA A 171 11.95 4.27 -22.70
C ALA A 171 12.98 3.29 -22.13
N LEU A 172 14.23 3.74 -21.92
CA LEU A 172 15.27 2.96 -21.26
C LEU A 172 14.90 2.66 -19.80
N ARG A 173 14.39 3.64 -19.04
CA ARG A 173 13.91 3.41 -17.67
C ARG A 173 12.74 2.43 -17.65
N GLU A 174 11.74 2.62 -18.50
CA GLU A 174 10.59 1.71 -18.64
C GLU A 174 11.04 0.29 -18.97
N PHE A 175 12.00 0.13 -19.89
CA PHE A 175 12.58 -1.15 -20.24
C PHE A 175 13.20 -1.85 -19.02
N CYS A 176 13.99 -1.14 -18.21
CA CYS A 176 14.64 -1.70 -17.03
C CYS A 176 13.62 -2.17 -15.97
N VAL A 177 12.65 -1.31 -15.64
CA VAL A 177 11.60 -1.62 -14.65
C VAL A 177 10.74 -2.80 -15.14
N ARG A 178 10.37 -2.80 -16.43
CA ARG A 178 9.60 -3.89 -17.02
C ARG A 178 10.35 -5.22 -16.96
N GLN A 179 11.60 -5.26 -17.43
CA GLN A 179 12.40 -6.49 -17.46
C GLN A 179 12.62 -7.04 -16.05
N ALA A 180 12.90 -6.17 -15.07
CA ALA A 180 13.01 -6.59 -13.68
C ALA A 180 11.69 -7.08 -13.10
N GLY A 181 10.57 -6.39 -13.38
CA GLY A 181 9.23 -6.85 -12.99
C GLY A 181 8.87 -8.21 -13.58
N THR A 182 9.17 -8.43 -14.87
CA THR A 182 8.97 -9.72 -15.53
C THR A 182 9.85 -10.82 -14.92
N ALA A 183 11.11 -10.52 -14.59
CA ALA A 183 11.98 -11.48 -13.92
C ALA A 183 11.49 -11.82 -12.50
N ALA A 184 10.88 -10.87 -11.80
CA ALA A 184 10.47 -11.03 -10.40
C ALA A 184 9.10 -11.73 -10.25
N ASP A 185 8.13 -11.34 -11.08
CA ASP A 185 6.74 -11.79 -10.99
C ASP A 185 6.40 -12.89 -12.01
N GLY A 186 7.26 -13.12 -13.01
CA GLY A 186 7.09 -14.12 -14.07
C GLY A 186 6.27 -13.61 -15.27
N SER A 187 6.54 -14.18 -16.46
CA SER A 187 5.89 -13.79 -17.73
C SER A 187 4.67 -14.64 -18.11
N ALA A 188 4.37 -15.70 -17.35
CA ALA A 188 3.30 -16.64 -17.68
C ALA A 188 1.90 -16.16 -17.24
N ASP A 189 1.85 -15.23 -16.27
CA ASP A 189 0.60 -14.66 -15.77
C ASP A 189 0.32 -13.33 -16.48
N ALA A 190 -0.86 -13.23 -17.11
CA ALA A 190 -1.32 -12.01 -17.77
C ALA A 190 -1.41 -10.83 -16.80
N ARG A 191 -1.78 -11.06 -15.52
CA ARG A 191 -1.84 -10.01 -14.50
C ARG A 191 -0.45 -9.52 -14.11
N ALA A 192 0.50 -10.44 -13.91
CA ALA A 192 1.90 -10.11 -13.67
C ALA A 192 2.51 -9.29 -14.83
N THR A 193 2.21 -9.68 -16.07
CA THR A 193 2.71 -8.97 -17.26
C THR A 193 2.07 -7.58 -17.38
N TYR A 194 0.75 -7.46 -17.21
CA TYR A 194 0.06 -6.17 -17.18
C TYR A 194 0.63 -5.26 -16.09
N ARG A 195 0.86 -5.80 -14.89
CA ARG A 195 1.45 -5.08 -13.76
C ARG A 195 2.85 -4.57 -14.07
N ALA A 196 3.73 -5.42 -14.60
CA ALA A 196 5.08 -5.00 -14.98
C ALA A 196 5.06 -3.87 -16.02
N GLU A 197 4.17 -3.95 -17.01
CA GLU A 197 3.98 -2.90 -18.02
C GLU A 197 3.37 -1.61 -17.42
N PHE A 198 2.42 -1.72 -16.50
CA PHE A 198 1.81 -0.58 -15.81
C PHE A 198 2.83 0.14 -14.92
N ASN A 199 3.55 -0.63 -14.09
CA ASN A 199 4.56 -0.12 -13.17
C ASN A 199 5.71 0.59 -13.90
N ALA A 200 6.16 0.01 -15.02
CA ALA A 200 7.16 0.64 -15.86
C ALA A 200 6.74 2.06 -16.26
N ARG A 201 5.47 2.27 -16.61
CA ARG A 201 4.93 3.54 -17.11
C ARG A 201 4.66 4.59 -16.03
N TRP A 202 4.50 4.18 -14.77
CA TRP A 202 4.04 5.06 -13.70
C TRP A 202 4.83 6.37 -13.57
N ASP A 203 6.17 6.27 -13.56
CA ASP A 203 7.08 7.41 -13.42
C ASP A 203 7.57 7.98 -14.77
N SER A 204 6.97 7.57 -15.90
CA SER A 204 7.31 8.16 -17.19
C SER A 204 6.82 9.60 -17.26
N ALA A 205 7.58 10.50 -17.89
CA ALA A 205 7.25 11.93 -17.93
C ALA A 205 5.86 12.18 -18.55
N ARG A 206 5.45 11.32 -19.51
CA ARG A 206 4.13 11.36 -20.16
C ARG A 206 2.95 11.14 -19.20
N PHE A 207 3.13 10.40 -18.10
CA PHE A 207 2.06 10.10 -17.16
C PHE A 207 2.22 10.81 -15.81
N ALA A 208 3.46 11.15 -15.43
CA ALA A 208 3.77 11.79 -14.16
C ALA A 208 3.05 13.14 -13.95
N ALA A 209 2.65 13.83 -15.03
CA ALA A 209 1.92 15.09 -14.96
C ALA A 209 0.44 14.94 -14.53
N PHE A 210 -0.16 13.76 -14.73
CA PHE A 210 -1.55 13.52 -14.31
C PHE A 210 -1.66 13.31 -12.80
N THR A 211 -2.78 13.73 -12.21
CA THR A 211 -3.06 13.46 -10.80
C THR A 211 -3.29 11.97 -10.55
N ALA A 212 -2.81 11.49 -9.40
CA ALA A 212 -3.09 10.17 -8.86
C ALA A 212 -4.35 10.16 -7.95
N ASP A 213 -4.97 11.32 -7.74
CA ASP A 213 -6.19 11.45 -6.95
C ASP A 213 -7.38 10.78 -7.64
N LEU A 214 -8.36 10.35 -6.84
CA LEU A 214 -9.63 9.89 -7.38
C LEU A 214 -10.33 11.03 -8.11
N ASP A 215 -10.69 10.76 -9.35
CA ASP A 215 -11.64 11.54 -10.10
C ASP A 215 -12.96 10.74 -10.23
N PRO A 216 -13.97 11.05 -9.39
CA PRO A 216 -15.25 10.34 -9.42
C PRO A 216 -16.07 10.65 -10.69
N SER A 217 -15.65 11.62 -11.51
CA SER A 217 -16.30 11.91 -12.80
C SER A 217 -15.88 10.96 -13.92
N LEU A 218 -14.80 10.17 -13.71
CA LEU A 218 -14.38 9.14 -14.65
C LEU A 218 -15.30 7.91 -14.56
N ASP A 219 -15.59 7.29 -15.72
CA ASP A 219 -16.41 6.09 -15.81
C ASP A 219 -15.78 4.87 -15.08
N SER A 220 -16.50 3.74 -15.00
CA SER A 220 -16.01 2.51 -14.36
C SER A 220 -15.07 1.64 -15.21
N LYS A 221 -14.77 1.98 -16.48
CA LYS A 221 -13.91 1.18 -17.34
C LYS A 221 -12.43 1.52 -17.11
N GLY A 222 -11.80 0.86 -16.15
CA GLY A 222 -10.42 1.11 -15.76
C GLY A 222 -10.31 1.93 -14.47
N PRO A 223 -9.08 2.21 -14.01
CA PRO A 223 -8.83 2.92 -12.76
C PRO A 223 -9.39 4.35 -12.76
N ARG A 224 -9.76 4.85 -11.58
CA ARG A 224 -10.40 6.18 -11.41
C ARG A 224 -9.48 7.29 -10.91
N SER A 225 -8.18 7.17 -11.13
CA SER A 225 -7.30 8.34 -11.09
C SER A 225 -6.86 8.69 -12.50
N ALA A 226 -6.72 9.98 -12.80
CA ALA A 226 -6.37 10.44 -14.14
C ALA A 226 -5.09 9.75 -14.65
N ARG A 227 -4.05 9.67 -13.80
CA ARG A 227 -2.79 9.00 -14.15
C ARG A 227 -2.98 7.53 -14.50
N SER A 228 -3.60 6.76 -13.60
CA SER A 228 -3.81 5.32 -13.80
C SER A 228 -4.72 5.05 -14.99
N ARG A 229 -5.72 5.90 -15.22
CA ARG A 229 -6.60 5.83 -16.38
C ARG A 229 -5.83 5.99 -17.68
N HIS A 230 -4.95 6.98 -17.78
CA HIS A 230 -4.15 7.19 -18.98
C HIS A 230 -3.21 6.01 -19.28
N ILE A 231 -2.60 5.42 -18.25
CA ILE A 231 -1.78 4.20 -18.41
C ILE A 231 -2.64 3.02 -18.85
N PHE A 232 -3.79 2.80 -18.20
CA PHE A 232 -4.74 1.75 -18.56
C PHE A 232 -5.18 1.87 -20.03
N LEU A 233 -5.52 3.07 -20.50
CA LEU A 233 -5.95 3.28 -21.89
C LEU A 233 -4.84 2.95 -22.90
N GLU A 234 -3.59 3.27 -22.60
CA GLU A 234 -2.45 2.86 -23.45
C GLU A 234 -2.30 1.34 -23.48
N LEU A 235 -2.37 0.67 -22.33
CA LEU A 235 -2.27 -0.80 -22.27
C LEU A 235 -3.47 -1.47 -22.94
N TYR A 236 -4.68 -0.99 -22.70
CA TYR A 236 -5.93 -1.48 -23.30
C TYR A 236 -5.94 -1.32 -24.83
N ALA A 237 -5.17 -0.38 -25.38
CA ALA A 237 -5.00 -0.27 -26.83
C ALA A 237 -4.29 -1.50 -27.43
N LEU A 238 -3.45 -2.20 -26.66
CA LEU A 238 -2.75 -3.41 -27.09
C LEU A 238 -3.70 -4.62 -27.12
N ALA A 239 -3.68 -5.38 -28.22
CA ALA A 239 -4.61 -6.49 -28.46
C ALA A 239 -4.63 -7.53 -27.32
N THR A 240 -3.47 -7.82 -26.73
CA THR A 240 -3.32 -8.77 -25.62
C THR A 240 -4.13 -8.35 -24.40
N TYR A 241 -4.00 -7.10 -23.96
CA TYR A 241 -4.70 -6.60 -22.77
C TYR A 241 -6.15 -6.27 -23.04
N ARG A 242 -6.47 -5.81 -24.26
CA ARG A 242 -7.86 -5.64 -24.69
C ARG A 242 -8.63 -6.95 -24.60
N THR A 243 -8.08 -8.01 -25.20
CA THR A 243 -8.71 -9.33 -25.18
C THR A 243 -8.85 -9.84 -23.75
N ALA A 244 -7.78 -9.76 -22.93
CA ALA A 244 -7.82 -10.19 -21.54
C ALA A 244 -8.87 -9.42 -20.71
N TYR A 245 -9.00 -8.10 -20.92
CA TYR A 245 -9.97 -7.26 -20.23
C TYR A 245 -11.42 -7.52 -20.69
N ASP A 246 -11.65 -7.58 -22.01
CA ASP A 246 -12.99 -7.72 -22.58
C ASP A 246 -13.56 -9.12 -22.30
N THR A 247 -12.71 -10.15 -22.35
CA THR A 247 -13.09 -11.55 -22.05
C THR A 247 -12.98 -11.90 -20.57
N ASP A 248 -12.47 -10.99 -19.73
CA ASP A 248 -12.10 -11.24 -18.33
C ASP A 248 -11.27 -12.53 -18.17
N ALA A 249 -10.25 -12.70 -19.02
CA ALA A 249 -9.41 -13.88 -19.06
C ALA A 249 -7.94 -13.53 -18.74
N PRO A 250 -7.33 -14.10 -17.68
CA PRO A 250 -7.93 -15.03 -16.72
C PRO A 250 -9.05 -14.38 -15.88
N ALA A 251 -10.01 -15.17 -15.39
CA ALA A 251 -11.15 -14.70 -14.61
C ALA A 251 -10.73 -13.69 -13.54
N GLY A 252 -11.35 -12.51 -13.50
CA GLY A 252 -11.01 -11.39 -12.61
C GLY A 252 -9.88 -10.48 -13.11
N PHE A 253 -9.36 -10.66 -14.34
CA PHE A 253 -8.40 -9.75 -14.95
C PHE A 253 -8.98 -8.34 -15.10
N ARG A 254 -10.25 -8.22 -15.51
CA ARG A 254 -10.94 -6.94 -15.64
C ARG A 254 -11.01 -6.22 -14.31
N GLN A 255 -11.46 -6.93 -13.26
CA GLN A 255 -11.52 -6.38 -11.90
C GLN A 255 -10.15 -5.89 -11.44
N PHE A 256 -9.12 -6.72 -11.65
CA PHE A 256 -7.73 -6.36 -11.33
C PHE A 256 -7.29 -5.09 -12.07
N ALA A 257 -7.52 -5.00 -13.38
CA ALA A 257 -7.13 -3.82 -14.16
C ALA A 257 -7.91 -2.55 -13.75
N ASP A 258 -9.18 -2.68 -13.36
CA ASP A 258 -10.02 -1.57 -12.91
C ASP A 258 -9.59 -1.00 -11.55
N THR A 259 -9.04 -1.84 -10.67
CA THR A 259 -8.64 -1.42 -9.31
C THR A 259 -7.15 -1.10 -9.18
N TYR A 260 -6.35 -1.33 -10.23
CA TYR A 260 -4.92 -1.10 -10.20
C TYR A 260 -4.57 0.40 -10.35
N VAL A 261 -4.44 1.11 -9.23
CA VAL A 261 -4.31 2.58 -9.17
C VAL A 261 -2.92 3.10 -8.78
N GLY A 262 -1.89 2.26 -8.80
CA GLY A 262 -0.53 2.65 -8.45
C GLY A 262 0.46 1.50 -8.57
N PRO A 263 1.77 1.80 -8.52
CA PRO A 263 2.78 0.78 -8.70
C PRO A 263 2.85 -0.11 -7.46
N ASP A 264 2.74 -1.41 -7.68
CA ASP A 264 2.92 -2.46 -6.66
C ASP A 264 3.68 -3.60 -7.34
N GLY A 265 4.72 -4.14 -6.70
CA GLY A 265 5.60 -5.09 -7.37
C GLY A 265 6.66 -5.63 -6.43
N THR A 266 7.25 -6.78 -6.76
CA THR A 266 8.39 -7.30 -5.97
C THR A 266 9.73 -6.70 -6.40
N ASN A 267 9.80 -5.94 -7.49
CA ASN A 267 11.06 -5.34 -7.95
C ASN A 267 10.89 -4.04 -8.78
N LEU A 268 10.23 -3.02 -8.22
CA LEU A 268 9.97 -1.75 -8.92
C LEU A 268 11.25 -0.93 -9.21
N THR A 269 12.29 -1.13 -8.40
CA THR A 269 13.58 -0.44 -8.52
C THR A 269 14.62 -1.22 -9.33
N ALA A 270 14.21 -2.32 -9.97
CA ALA A 270 15.09 -3.21 -10.74
C ALA A 270 16.34 -3.67 -9.98
N SER A 271 16.23 -3.85 -8.66
CA SER A 271 17.31 -4.26 -7.77
C SER A 271 17.65 -5.75 -7.95
N PRO A 272 18.92 -6.10 -8.20
CA PRO A 272 19.33 -7.50 -8.23
C PRO A 272 19.22 -8.16 -6.85
N ARG A 273 19.38 -7.40 -5.77
CA ARG A 273 19.27 -7.92 -4.39
C ARG A 273 17.82 -8.28 -4.04
N LEU A 274 16.87 -7.45 -4.46
CA LEU A 274 15.44 -7.78 -4.38
C LEU A 274 15.11 -9.03 -5.20
N GLN A 275 15.67 -9.16 -6.41
CA GLN A 275 15.47 -10.34 -7.25
C GLN A 275 16.01 -11.62 -6.58
N GLU A 276 17.20 -11.56 -5.99
CA GLU A 276 17.81 -12.69 -5.28
C GLU A 276 16.99 -13.11 -4.06
N LEU A 277 16.51 -12.14 -3.28
CA LEU A 277 15.64 -12.42 -2.13
C LEU A 277 14.32 -13.03 -2.60
N ARG A 278 13.72 -12.48 -3.66
CA ARG A 278 12.45 -12.96 -4.23
C ARG A 278 12.56 -14.40 -4.69
N ALA A 279 13.70 -14.76 -5.31
CA ALA A 279 13.99 -16.13 -5.73
C ALA A 279 14.04 -17.11 -4.55
N THR A 280 14.51 -16.71 -3.37
CA THR A 280 14.45 -17.56 -2.16
C THR A 280 13.01 -17.78 -1.68
N LEU A 281 12.14 -16.80 -1.88
CA LEU A 281 10.72 -16.89 -1.53
C LEU A 281 9.86 -17.55 -2.63
N ALA A 282 10.45 -17.96 -3.75
CA ALA A 282 9.73 -18.69 -4.78
C ALA A 282 9.33 -20.10 -4.28
N PRO A 283 8.27 -20.71 -4.85
CA PRO A 283 7.87 -22.08 -4.52
C PRO A 283 9.02 -23.10 -4.62
N PRO A 284 8.96 -24.23 -3.87
CA PRO A 284 7.83 -24.69 -3.05
C PRO A 284 7.70 -23.99 -1.69
N ALA A 285 6.49 -24.00 -1.13
CA ALA A 285 6.22 -23.52 0.22
C ALA A 285 6.84 -24.47 1.27
N VAL A 286 7.29 -23.90 2.38
CA VAL A 286 7.76 -24.62 3.57
C VAL A 286 6.56 -24.84 4.48
N VAL A 287 6.43 -26.06 5.01
CA VAL A 287 5.45 -26.39 6.06
C VAL A 287 6.23 -26.60 7.35
N ALA A 288 5.91 -25.84 8.39
CA ALA A 288 6.64 -25.89 9.66
C ALA A 288 5.67 -25.88 10.84
N THR A 289 6.03 -26.57 11.93
CA THR A 289 5.21 -26.59 13.15
C THR A 289 5.41 -25.36 14.04
N GLY A 290 6.53 -24.64 13.89
CA GLY A 290 6.89 -23.43 14.61
C GLY A 290 8.28 -22.92 14.20
N THR A 291 8.77 -21.84 14.81
CA THR A 291 10.04 -21.19 14.40
C THR A 291 11.29 -22.03 14.70
N GLY A 292 11.19 -23.05 15.55
CA GLY A 292 12.27 -24.02 15.81
C GLY A 292 12.31 -25.20 14.85
N ASP A 293 11.35 -25.30 13.93
CA ASP A 293 11.28 -26.39 12.94
C ASP A 293 12.48 -26.32 11.98
N ALA A 294 13.10 -27.47 11.70
CA ALA A 294 14.31 -27.52 10.87
C ALA A 294 14.09 -26.94 9.46
N GLY A 295 12.90 -27.12 8.88
CA GLY A 295 12.55 -26.55 7.58
C GLY A 295 12.46 -25.02 7.63
N TYR A 296 11.91 -24.48 8.72
CA TYR A 296 11.84 -23.04 8.93
C TYR A 296 13.21 -22.42 9.21
N VAL A 297 14.01 -23.05 10.07
CA VAL A 297 15.38 -22.59 10.38
C VAL A 297 16.25 -22.55 9.12
N ALA A 298 16.15 -23.57 8.26
CA ALA A 298 16.83 -23.58 6.97
C ALA A 298 16.36 -22.44 6.05
N LEU A 299 15.06 -22.18 5.98
CA LEU A 299 14.50 -21.06 5.22
C LEU A 299 15.04 -19.71 5.74
N VAL A 300 14.99 -19.46 7.05
CA VAL A 300 15.52 -18.23 7.65
C VAL A 300 17.02 -18.10 7.40
N GLY A 301 17.78 -19.20 7.48
CA GLY A 301 19.21 -19.22 7.15
C GLY A 301 19.51 -18.81 5.70
N ALA A 302 18.62 -19.14 4.75
CA ALA A 302 18.74 -18.74 3.35
C ALA A 302 18.25 -17.30 3.08
N VAL A 303 17.22 -16.84 3.79
CA VAL A 303 16.62 -15.51 3.62
C VAL A 303 17.46 -14.41 4.27
N ARG A 304 17.96 -14.64 5.48
CA ARG A 304 18.63 -13.63 6.30
C ARG A 304 19.84 -12.98 5.61
N PRO A 305 20.78 -13.71 4.96
CA PRO A 305 21.91 -13.10 4.27
C PRO A 305 21.48 -12.17 3.13
N LYS A 306 20.41 -12.53 2.41
CA LYS A 306 19.88 -11.73 1.30
C LYS A 306 19.14 -10.50 1.79
N ALA A 307 18.34 -10.63 2.84
CA ALA A 307 17.68 -9.50 3.51
C ALA A 307 18.69 -8.50 4.10
N THR A 308 19.81 -9.01 4.62
CA THR A 308 20.94 -8.23 5.14
C THR A 308 21.62 -7.38 4.07
N ALA A 309 21.68 -7.89 2.82
CA ALA A 309 22.31 -7.18 1.69
C ALA A 309 21.48 -6.00 1.17
N LEU A 310 20.19 -5.92 1.51
CA LEU A 310 19.28 -4.88 1.02
C LEU A 310 19.67 -3.49 1.51
N ASP A 311 19.67 -2.53 0.59
CA ASP A 311 19.88 -1.12 0.90
C ASP A 311 18.58 -0.44 1.38
N ALA A 312 18.66 0.85 1.71
CA ALA A 312 17.52 1.61 2.22
C ALA A 312 16.37 1.72 1.19
N ARG A 313 16.68 1.78 -0.11
CA ARG A 313 15.67 1.85 -1.17
C ARG A 313 15.00 0.49 -1.35
N ASP A 314 15.75 -0.60 -1.32
CA ASP A 314 15.21 -1.96 -1.36
C ASP A 314 14.23 -2.22 -0.21
N ARG A 315 14.60 -1.81 1.00
CA ARG A 315 13.73 -1.96 2.19
C ARG A 315 12.46 -1.14 2.07
N GLN A 316 12.60 0.09 1.61
CA GLN A 316 11.45 0.95 1.33
C GLN A 316 10.52 0.32 0.31
N GLU A 317 11.03 -0.33 -0.74
CA GLU A 317 10.21 -1.09 -1.71
C GLU A 317 9.50 -2.28 -1.06
N ILE A 318 10.18 -3.05 -0.22
CA ILE A 318 9.57 -4.18 0.49
C ILE A 318 8.43 -3.72 1.41
N GLU A 319 8.66 -2.67 2.20
CA GLU A 319 7.66 -2.14 3.14
C GLU A 319 6.41 -1.61 2.44
N ARG A 320 6.62 -1.00 1.27
CA ARG A 320 5.59 -0.40 0.44
C ARG A 320 4.85 -1.40 -0.44
N SER A 321 5.39 -2.59 -0.67
CA SER A 321 4.86 -3.56 -1.62
C SER A 321 3.98 -4.61 -0.93
N HIS A 322 2.76 -4.76 -1.44
CA HIS A 322 1.87 -5.84 -0.99
C HIS A 322 2.36 -7.20 -1.53
N LEU A 323 2.90 -7.25 -2.76
CA LEU A 323 3.40 -8.49 -3.33
C LEU A 323 4.60 -9.07 -2.56
N TRP A 324 5.42 -8.22 -1.95
CA TRP A 324 6.48 -8.71 -1.06
C TRP A 324 5.91 -9.43 0.16
N ARG A 325 4.81 -8.91 0.72
CA ARG A 325 4.11 -9.56 1.81
C ARG A 325 3.48 -10.88 1.36
N GLN A 326 2.84 -10.90 0.20
CA GLN A 326 2.27 -12.10 -0.39
C GLN A 326 3.36 -13.17 -0.63
N ALA A 327 4.53 -12.79 -1.17
CA ALA A 327 5.63 -13.71 -1.41
C ALA A 327 6.15 -14.37 -0.11
N VAL A 328 6.16 -13.64 1.00
CA VAL A 328 6.49 -14.20 2.33
C VAL A 328 5.40 -15.15 2.81
N ASP A 329 4.14 -14.76 2.66
CA ASP A 329 3.00 -15.53 3.17
C ASP A 329 2.74 -16.82 2.40
N ASP A 330 2.97 -16.81 1.09
CA ASP A 330 2.88 -17.98 0.22
C ASP A 330 4.05 -18.95 0.46
N LYS A 331 5.17 -18.46 0.99
CA LYS A 331 6.37 -19.26 1.22
C LYS A 331 6.27 -20.14 2.46
N ILE A 332 5.45 -19.80 3.46
CA ILE A 332 5.42 -20.52 4.75
C ILE A 332 3.99 -20.75 5.25
N SER A 333 3.72 -21.99 5.68
CA SER A 333 2.48 -22.38 6.34
C SER A 333 2.74 -23.28 7.55
N GLY A 334 1.79 -23.32 8.48
CA GLY A 334 1.84 -24.19 9.65
C GLY A 334 0.60 -25.07 9.79
N PRO A 335 0.63 -26.05 10.71
CA PRO A 335 -0.47 -27.01 10.90
C PRO A 335 -1.75 -26.36 11.45
N THR A 336 -1.67 -25.14 11.97
CA THR A 336 -2.79 -24.34 12.45
C THR A 336 -2.70 -22.90 11.94
N ALA A 337 -3.82 -22.18 11.94
CA ALA A 337 -3.85 -20.75 11.59
C ALA A 337 -2.94 -19.91 12.51
N ALA A 338 -2.89 -20.24 13.81
CA ALA A 338 -2.03 -19.55 14.78
C ALA A 338 -0.54 -19.80 14.52
N ALA A 339 -0.15 -21.04 14.19
CA ALA A 339 1.23 -21.37 13.82
C ALA A 339 1.62 -20.67 12.51
N THR A 340 0.73 -20.68 11.51
CA THR A 340 0.93 -19.97 10.23
C THR A 340 1.16 -18.48 10.44
N SER A 341 0.31 -17.82 11.24
CA SER A 341 0.44 -16.39 11.55
C SER A 341 1.79 -16.07 12.24
N THR A 342 2.19 -16.89 13.22
CA THR A 342 3.47 -16.74 13.92
C THR A 342 4.67 -16.85 12.98
N LEU A 343 4.69 -17.90 12.13
CA LEU A 343 5.76 -18.15 11.17
C LEU A 343 5.89 -17.04 10.11
N ARG A 344 4.75 -16.57 9.60
CA ARG A 344 4.70 -15.45 8.64
C ARG A 344 5.16 -14.14 9.27
N GLY A 345 4.75 -13.87 10.51
CA GLY A 345 5.18 -12.71 11.28
C GLY A 345 6.68 -12.69 11.51
N ASP A 346 7.27 -13.82 11.93
CA ASP A 346 8.71 -13.94 12.15
C ASP A 346 9.49 -13.82 10.82
N LEU A 347 9.03 -14.46 9.74
CA LEU A 347 9.72 -14.40 8.45
C LEU A 347 9.68 -12.98 7.85
N TRP A 348 8.54 -12.29 8.00
CA TRP A 348 8.42 -10.88 7.62
C TRP A 348 9.36 -9.99 8.43
N SER A 349 9.49 -10.25 9.73
CA SER A 349 10.45 -9.54 10.58
C SER A 349 11.88 -9.78 10.08
N VAL A 350 12.26 -11.02 9.74
CA VAL A 350 13.58 -11.30 9.16
C VAL A 350 13.81 -10.53 7.86
N VAL A 351 12.83 -10.49 6.96
CA VAL A 351 12.93 -9.78 5.67
C VAL A 351 13.10 -8.27 5.87
N THR A 352 12.38 -7.67 6.83
CA THR A 352 12.35 -6.21 7.02
C THR A 352 13.41 -5.68 7.98
N THR A 353 13.74 -6.43 9.03
CA THR A 353 14.60 -5.96 10.15
C THR A 353 16.03 -6.49 10.13
N SER A 354 16.38 -7.41 9.22
CA SER A 354 17.77 -7.88 9.11
C SER A 354 18.68 -6.76 8.64
N LEU A 355 19.36 -6.09 9.56
CA LEU A 355 20.38 -5.09 9.25
C LEU A 355 21.69 -5.79 8.87
N PRO A 356 22.54 -5.15 8.03
CA PRO A 356 23.91 -5.60 7.84
C PRO A 356 24.58 -5.86 9.19
N ALA A 357 25.12 -7.06 9.39
CA ALA A 357 26.16 -7.20 10.39
C ALA A 357 27.26 -6.21 10.01
N VAL A 358 27.66 -5.34 10.95
CA VAL A 358 28.78 -4.42 10.75
C VAL A 358 29.94 -5.25 10.23
N ALA A 359 30.29 -5.08 8.95
CA ALA A 359 31.33 -5.89 8.34
C ALA A 359 32.62 -5.65 9.14
N PRO A 360 33.32 -6.70 9.61
CA PRO A 360 34.70 -6.51 10.04
C PRO A 360 35.45 -5.96 8.83
N VAL A 361 36.04 -4.78 8.99
CA VAL A 361 36.83 -4.10 7.96
C VAL A 361 37.93 -5.05 7.51
N ALA A 362 37.72 -5.72 6.36
CA ALA A 362 38.74 -6.51 5.71
C ALA A 362 39.57 -5.57 4.82
N PRO A 363 40.90 -5.49 4.99
CA PRO A 363 41.75 -4.64 4.17
C PRO A 363 42.06 -5.35 2.83
N GLY A 364 41.75 -4.71 1.71
CA GLY A 364 42.17 -5.15 0.38
C GLY A 364 41.67 -4.21 -0.73
N PRO A 365 42.55 -3.60 -1.55
CA PRO A 365 42.20 -2.44 -2.36
C PRO A 365 41.57 -2.83 -3.69
N VAL A 366 40.39 -2.27 -3.98
CA VAL A 366 39.94 -2.03 -5.36
C VAL A 366 40.62 -0.75 -5.82
N ALA A 367 41.23 -0.75 -7.00
CA ALA A 367 41.92 0.40 -7.55
C ALA A 367 40.95 1.61 -7.64
N PRO A 368 41.32 2.78 -7.07
CA PRO A 368 40.41 3.92 -6.97
C PRO A 368 40.18 4.54 -8.35
N ALA A 369 38.94 5.01 -8.55
CA ALA A 369 38.64 5.99 -9.59
C ALA A 369 39.66 7.15 -9.53
N PRO A 370 39.96 7.84 -10.65
CA PRO A 370 40.91 8.95 -10.67
C PRO A 370 40.60 9.90 -9.52
N VAL A 371 41.55 10.01 -8.58
CA VAL A 371 41.45 10.91 -7.43
C VAL A 371 41.26 12.31 -8.00
N GLU A 372 40.04 12.83 -7.89
CA GLU A 372 39.76 14.22 -8.17
C GLU A 372 40.73 15.01 -7.28
N VAL A 373 41.71 15.68 -7.89
CA VAL A 373 42.78 16.34 -7.16
C VAL A 373 42.12 17.38 -6.26
N ALA A 374 42.18 17.14 -4.95
CA ALA A 374 41.58 18.04 -3.98
C ALA A 374 42.09 19.46 -4.25
N PRO A 375 41.20 20.44 -4.50
CA PRO A 375 41.63 21.80 -4.79
C PRO A 375 42.47 22.32 -3.62
N THR A 376 43.65 22.88 -3.90
CA THR A 376 44.44 23.57 -2.88
C THR A 376 43.73 24.88 -2.55
N PRO A 377 43.20 25.07 -1.33
CA PRO A 377 42.45 26.28 -1.02
C PRO A 377 43.35 27.52 -1.11
N ASN A 378 42.85 28.59 -1.73
CA ASN A 378 43.49 29.91 -1.65
C ASN A 378 43.24 30.56 -0.27
N ALA A 379 43.87 31.71 0.01
CA ALA A 379 43.77 32.36 1.32
C ALA A 379 42.33 32.66 1.78
N ALA A 380 41.44 33.07 0.86
CA ALA A 380 40.04 33.34 1.17
C ALA A 380 39.27 32.04 1.48
N GLN A 381 39.56 30.97 0.74
CA GLN A 381 39.00 29.64 0.97
C GLN A 381 39.51 29.03 2.29
N THR A 382 40.79 29.19 2.62
CA THR A 382 41.36 28.76 3.91
C THR A 382 40.72 29.51 5.09
N ALA A 383 40.54 30.84 4.97
CA ALA A 383 39.85 31.62 6.00
C ALA A 383 38.39 31.19 6.16
N TRP A 384 37.70 30.92 5.04
CA TRP A 384 36.35 30.38 5.05
C TRP A 384 36.25 29.02 5.75
N LEU A 385 37.12 28.07 5.37
CA LEU A 385 37.19 26.72 5.96
C LEU A 385 37.50 26.78 7.45
N GLY A 386 38.43 27.64 7.87
CA GLY A 386 38.77 27.85 9.29
C GLY A 386 37.63 28.48 10.10
N GLY A 387 36.77 29.26 9.45
CA GLY A 387 35.59 29.88 10.05
C GLY A 387 34.36 28.98 10.18
N ILE A 388 34.38 27.76 9.62
CA ILE A 388 33.25 26.82 9.72
C ILE A 388 33.17 26.24 11.14
N THR A 389 32.01 26.43 11.75
CA THR A 389 31.60 25.90 13.05
C THR A 389 30.37 25.02 12.90
N VAL A 390 30.28 23.98 13.71
CA VAL A 390 29.06 23.19 13.92
C VAL A 390 28.59 23.41 15.34
N ALA A 391 27.33 23.81 15.50
CA ALA A 391 26.68 23.96 16.79
C ALA A 391 25.52 22.96 16.89
N ALA A 392 25.52 22.19 17.98
CA ALA A 392 24.42 21.33 18.34
C ALA A 392 23.22 22.15 18.87
N PRO A 393 22.00 21.58 18.84
CA PRO A 393 20.87 22.17 19.57
C PRO A 393 21.14 22.14 21.08
N ALA A 394 20.27 22.81 21.86
CA ALA A 394 20.38 22.84 23.32
C ALA A 394 20.46 21.43 23.91
N SER A 395 21.34 21.24 24.90
CA SER A 395 21.59 19.95 25.54
C SER A 395 21.53 20.08 27.08
N PRO A 396 20.86 19.14 27.80
CA PRO A 396 20.10 18.02 27.24
C PRO A 396 18.83 18.48 26.52
N SER A 397 18.49 17.77 25.45
CA SER A 397 17.20 17.92 24.76
C SER A 397 16.25 16.83 25.26
N HIS A 398 14.94 17.10 25.28
CA HIS A 398 13.94 16.19 25.85
C HIS A 398 13.05 15.60 24.76
N GLY A 399 13.28 14.34 24.40
CA GLY A 399 12.48 13.64 23.40
C GLY A 399 11.19 13.09 24.02
N GLN A 400 10.04 13.64 23.63
CA GLN A 400 8.71 13.22 24.12
C GLN A 400 7.92 12.39 23.09
N SER A 401 8.45 12.24 21.88
CA SER A 401 7.89 11.49 20.75
C SER A 401 8.84 10.39 20.29
N ASP A 402 8.35 9.45 19.47
CA ASP A 402 9.15 8.41 18.82
C ASP A 402 10.11 8.96 17.74
N SER A 403 9.96 10.24 17.39
CA SER A 403 10.84 10.99 16.50
C SER A 403 11.08 12.37 17.10
N HIS A 404 12.34 12.69 17.41
CA HIS A 404 12.77 13.95 18.00
C HIS A 404 13.69 14.71 17.03
N PRO A 405 13.37 15.95 16.63
CA PRO A 405 14.20 16.71 15.71
C PRO A 405 15.46 17.25 16.39
N LEU A 406 16.62 17.06 15.75
CA LEU A 406 17.89 17.68 16.11
C LEU A 406 18.37 18.56 14.96
N ALA A 407 18.37 19.87 15.18
CA ALA A 407 18.85 20.86 14.22
C ALA A 407 20.29 21.27 14.55
N PHE A 408 21.24 20.88 13.69
CA PHE A 408 22.64 21.25 13.77
C PHE A 408 22.90 22.45 12.88
N GLN A 409 23.41 23.53 13.49
CA GLN A 409 23.76 24.74 12.76
C GLN A 409 25.19 24.62 12.24
N ILE A 410 25.36 24.71 10.92
CA ILE A 410 26.66 24.58 10.27
C ILE A 410 26.92 25.89 9.53
N ARG A 411 27.74 26.73 10.15
CA ARG A 411 27.89 28.15 9.82
C ARG A 411 29.34 28.50 9.59
N SER A 412 29.61 29.45 8.70
CA SER A 412 30.90 30.13 8.59
C SER A 412 30.71 31.62 8.79
N ALA A 413 31.66 32.27 9.48
CA ALA A 413 31.67 33.72 9.63
C ALA A 413 31.92 34.45 8.29
N VAL A 414 32.42 33.73 7.28
CA VAL A 414 32.65 34.22 5.93
C VAL A 414 31.76 33.43 4.96
N PRO A 415 31.15 34.05 3.93
CA PRO A 415 30.43 33.29 2.89
C PRO A 415 31.38 32.42 2.05
N ASN A 416 30.90 31.28 1.52
CA ASN A 416 31.72 30.40 0.65
C ASN A 416 32.27 31.20 -0.55
N PRO A 417 33.60 31.39 -0.70
CA PRO A 417 34.19 32.21 -1.75
C PRO A 417 34.30 31.47 -3.10
N GLY A 418 33.37 30.55 -3.39
CA GLY A 418 33.32 29.78 -4.64
C GLY A 418 34.10 28.47 -4.62
N LEU A 419 34.39 27.90 -3.45
CA LEU A 419 35.00 26.57 -3.35
C LEU A 419 33.93 25.50 -3.60
N GLY A 420 34.17 24.65 -4.61
CA GLY A 420 33.29 23.53 -4.98
C GLY A 420 33.40 22.35 -4.02
N VAL A 421 32.84 22.49 -2.82
CA VAL A 421 32.79 21.43 -1.80
C VAL A 421 31.36 21.08 -1.44
N ARG A 422 31.19 19.90 -0.85
CA ARG A 422 29.91 19.41 -0.34
C ARG A 422 30.01 19.26 1.16
N ARG A 423 29.01 19.73 1.88
CA ARG A 423 28.83 19.44 3.31
C ARG A 423 28.32 18.02 3.44
N ARG A 424 29.13 17.14 4.03
CA ARG A 424 28.72 15.80 4.44
C ARG A 424 28.58 15.76 5.95
N VAL A 425 27.37 15.46 6.42
CA VAL A 425 27.07 15.31 7.85
C VAL A 425 26.73 13.86 8.13
N VAL A 426 27.31 13.30 9.18
CA VAL A 426 26.99 11.97 9.69
C VAL A 426 26.56 12.11 11.15
N ILE A 427 25.37 11.60 11.49
CA ILE A 427 24.84 11.56 12.85
C ILE A 427 25.00 10.17 13.43
N GLU A 428 25.63 10.08 14.61
CA GLU A 428 25.80 8.85 15.38
C GLU A 428 25.09 8.95 16.73
N PRO A 429 24.62 7.84 17.34
CA PRO A 429 24.65 6.47 16.79
C PRO A 429 23.60 6.27 15.70
N ALA A 430 24.04 5.75 14.55
CA ALA A 430 23.21 5.53 13.35
C ALA A 430 21.91 4.76 13.62
N ALA A 431 21.99 3.73 14.49
CA ALA A 431 20.85 2.89 14.84
C ALA A 431 19.69 3.64 15.52
N GLN A 432 19.94 4.85 16.02
CA GLN A 432 18.96 5.71 16.67
C GLN A 432 18.53 6.90 15.80
N VAL A 433 19.00 6.99 14.56
CA VAL A 433 18.60 8.05 13.63
C VAL A 433 17.52 7.52 12.70
N VAL A 434 16.32 8.10 12.80
CA VAL A 434 15.14 7.73 12.00
C VAL A 434 15.26 8.27 10.57
N SER A 435 15.75 9.50 10.42
CA SER A 435 16.05 10.10 9.12
C SER A 435 17.11 11.21 9.24
N GLY A 436 17.79 11.52 8.13
CA GLY A 436 18.90 12.48 8.14
C GLY A 436 20.15 11.96 8.87
N GLN A 437 20.36 10.64 8.89
CA GLN A 437 21.58 10.04 9.44
C GLN A 437 22.82 10.51 8.69
N GLU A 438 22.76 10.48 7.36
CA GLU A 438 23.81 10.94 6.49
C GLU A 438 23.20 11.86 5.43
N ASP A 439 23.81 13.01 5.25
CA ASP A 439 23.38 13.98 4.24
C ASP A 439 24.61 14.66 3.62
N GLU A 440 24.70 14.59 2.30
CA GLU A 440 25.74 15.23 1.50
C GLU A 440 25.11 16.23 0.54
N THR A 441 25.35 17.51 0.78
CA THR A 441 24.74 18.61 0.01
C THR A 441 25.82 19.60 -0.42
N ALA A 442 25.76 20.10 -1.65
CA ALA A 442 26.70 21.11 -2.14
C ALA A 442 26.61 22.40 -1.30
N TRP A 443 27.74 22.94 -0.86
CA TRP A 443 27.75 24.23 -0.17
C TRP A 443 27.77 25.35 -1.21
N ALA A 444 26.62 26.00 -1.41
CA ALA A 444 26.48 27.00 -2.46
C ALA A 444 27.51 28.16 -2.34
N PRO A 445 28.11 28.63 -3.45
CA PRO A 445 28.90 29.85 -3.47
C PRO A 445 28.11 31.04 -2.89
N GLY A 446 28.74 31.85 -2.04
CA GLY A 446 28.11 32.98 -1.35
C GLY A 446 27.22 32.60 -0.15
N ALA A 447 27.04 31.31 0.16
CA ALA A 447 26.30 30.89 1.35
C ALA A 447 27.21 30.86 2.59
N ALA A 448 26.75 31.44 3.69
CA ALA A 448 27.41 31.37 5.01
C ALA A 448 26.92 30.20 5.87
N ALA A 449 25.96 29.40 5.39
CA ALA A 449 25.31 28.35 6.16
C ALA A 449 24.95 27.15 5.29
N SER A 450 24.96 25.97 5.90
CA SER A 450 24.48 24.71 5.32
C SER A 450 23.99 23.79 6.43
N ASP A 451 22.97 24.23 7.18
CA ASP A 451 22.46 23.52 8.36
C ASP A 451 21.95 22.10 8.03
N HIS A 452 21.81 21.28 9.07
CA HIS A 452 21.33 19.90 8.96
C HIS A 452 20.27 19.61 10.01
N THR A 453 19.22 18.88 9.64
CA THR A 453 18.24 18.38 10.60
C THR A 453 18.13 16.87 10.50
N ALA A 454 18.30 16.19 11.64
CA ALA A 454 18.07 14.77 11.76
C ALA A 454 16.85 14.50 12.64
N GLN A 455 16.11 13.44 12.32
CA GLN A 455 15.08 12.90 13.20
C GLN A 455 15.68 11.73 13.95
N VAL A 456 15.64 11.75 15.28
CA VAL A 456 16.23 10.69 16.11
C VAL A 456 15.19 10.04 17.00
N ASN A 457 15.37 8.75 17.26
CA ASN A 457 14.62 8.06 18.29
C ASN A 457 15.32 8.36 19.64
N PRO A 458 14.61 8.92 20.63
CA PRO A 458 15.21 9.22 21.92
C PRO A 458 15.45 7.97 22.77
N ALA A 459 14.91 6.80 22.38
CA ALA A 459 15.07 5.54 23.10
C ALA A 459 16.56 5.22 23.35
N PRO A 460 17.02 5.05 24.59
CA PRO A 460 18.39 4.60 24.81
C PRO A 460 18.58 3.17 24.31
N VAL A 461 19.78 2.88 23.79
CA VAL A 461 20.21 1.49 23.52
C VAL A 461 20.84 0.92 24.78
N GLY A 462 20.42 -0.28 25.18
CA GLY A 462 20.95 -0.96 26.36
C GLY A 462 20.47 -0.33 27.67
N ALA A 463 21.36 -0.23 28.66
CA ALA A 463 21.04 0.27 30.00
C ALA A 463 21.21 1.79 30.19
N ALA A 464 21.44 2.54 29.10
CA ALA A 464 21.63 3.98 29.17
C ALA A 464 20.31 4.71 29.53
N VAL A 465 20.41 5.86 30.18
CA VAL A 465 19.25 6.70 30.55
C VAL A 465 18.97 7.78 29.50
N ASN A 466 19.97 8.09 28.68
CA ASN A 466 19.91 9.05 27.59
C ASN A 466 20.76 8.57 26.41
N THR A 467 20.55 9.20 25.25
CA THR A 467 21.33 8.93 24.04
C THR A 467 22.13 10.17 23.69
N THR A 468 23.45 10.02 23.55
CA THR A 468 24.31 11.10 23.04
C THR A 468 24.39 11.00 21.54
N PHE A 469 23.90 12.02 20.84
CA PHE A 469 24.02 12.15 19.40
C PHE A 469 25.22 13.03 19.04
N THR A 470 26.03 12.57 18.10
CA THR A 470 27.19 13.31 17.59
C THR A 470 26.99 13.58 16.11
N ALA A 471 26.96 14.85 15.72
CA ALA A 471 27.09 15.26 14.33
C ALA A 471 28.56 15.40 13.97
N ARG A 472 29.00 14.70 12.94
CA ARG A 472 30.32 14.80 12.34
C ARG A 472 30.20 15.48 10.98
N VAL A 473 30.93 16.57 10.77
CA VAL A 473 30.90 17.35 9.54
C VAL A 473 32.23 17.23 8.83
N THR A 474 32.17 16.85 7.55
CA THR A 474 33.30 16.81 6.61
C THR A 474 32.94 17.57 5.32
N LEU A 475 33.96 17.93 4.53
CA LEU A 475 33.79 18.73 3.31
C LEU A 475 34.42 18.06 2.07
N PRO A 476 33.91 16.92 1.58
CA PRO A 476 34.43 16.31 0.34
C PRO A 476 34.42 17.31 -0.84
N PRO A 477 35.43 17.28 -1.72
CA PRO A 477 36.53 16.30 -1.77
C PRO A 477 37.76 16.67 -0.90
N LEU A 478 37.66 17.64 0.02
CA LEU A 478 38.80 18.02 0.86
C LEU A 478 39.24 16.86 1.77
N SER A 479 40.55 16.73 1.95
CA SER A 479 41.12 15.78 2.91
C SER A 479 40.95 16.28 4.34
N THR A 480 41.07 15.37 5.31
CA THR A 480 41.04 15.68 6.74
C THR A 480 42.19 16.61 7.17
N ALA A 481 43.30 16.63 6.43
CA ALA A 481 44.41 17.57 6.65
C ALA A 481 44.01 19.00 6.26
N THR A 482 43.19 19.16 5.22
CA THR A 482 42.72 20.46 4.73
C THR A 482 41.50 20.97 5.52
N PHE A 483 40.62 20.07 5.93
CA PHE A 483 39.49 20.37 6.79
C PHE A 483 39.36 19.28 7.88
N PRO A 484 39.88 19.53 9.09
CA PRO A 484 39.68 18.62 10.22
C PRO A 484 38.19 18.44 10.49
N GLU A 485 37.76 17.19 10.70
CA GLU A 485 36.38 16.85 11.05
C GLU A 485 35.90 17.75 12.20
N LYS A 486 34.73 18.38 12.01
CA LYS A 486 34.09 19.17 13.05
C LYS A 486 33.00 18.34 13.69
N THR A 487 32.93 18.34 15.01
CA THR A 487 31.92 17.58 15.74
C THR A 487 31.09 18.49 16.65
N ALA A 488 29.81 18.16 16.80
CA ALA A 488 28.97 18.71 17.85
C ALA A 488 28.12 17.60 18.44
N THR A 489 27.95 17.63 19.77
CA THR A 489 27.23 16.60 20.51
C THR A 489 25.99 17.17 21.17
N VAL A 490 24.90 16.42 21.17
CA VAL A 490 23.70 16.69 21.96
C VAL A 490 23.28 15.43 22.70
N VAL A 491 23.11 15.53 24.01
CA VAL A 491 22.44 14.52 24.82
C VAL A 491 20.93 14.68 24.68
N VAL A 492 20.23 13.59 24.36
CA VAL A 492 18.77 13.52 24.33
C VAL A 492 18.29 12.60 25.44
N ASP A 493 17.50 13.15 26.36
CA ASP A 493 16.81 12.39 27.39
C ASP A 493 15.51 11.78 26.83
N ASP A 494 15.29 10.49 27.07
CA ASP A 494 14.02 9.85 26.77
C ASP A 494 12.94 10.29 27.78
N LYS A 495 12.16 11.28 27.39
CA LYS A 495 11.04 11.83 28.16
C LYS A 495 9.69 11.31 27.70
N ARG A 496 9.67 10.27 26.86
CA ARG A 496 8.43 9.65 26.37
C ARG A 496 7.60 9.04 27.50
N LEU A 497 8.25 8.38 28.45
CA LEU A 497 7.55 7.78 29.60
C LEU A 497 7.01 8.86 30.55
N ASP A 498 7.76 9.94 30.77
CA ASP A 498 7.30 11.08 31.56
C ASP A 498 6.11 11.78 30.89
N TRP A 499 6.19 11.99 29.57
CA TRP A 499 5.08 12.49 28.77
C TRP A 499 3.87 11.56 28.85
N PHE A 500 4.07 10.24 28.72
CA PHE A 500 2.99 9.25 28.81
C PHE A 500 2.29 9.34 30.18
N ARG A 501 3.04 9.34 31.29
CA ARG A 501 2.51 9.48 32.66
C ARG A 501 1.71 10.76 32.85
N ALA A 502 2.18 11.87 32.28
CA ALA A 502 1.50 13.16 32.40
C ALA A 502 0.21 13.26 31.58
N ASN A 503 0.07 12.45 30.51
CA ASN A 503 -1.04 12.56 29.57
C ASN A 503 -2.04 11.40 29.66
N ILE A 504 -1.67 10.26 30.27
CA ILE A 504 -2.54 9.09 30.40
C ILE A 504 -3.58 9.27 31.49
N THR A 505 -4.82 8.91 31.19
CA THR A 505 -5.93 8.85 32.14
C THR A 505 -6.43 7.42 32.23
N ALA A 506 -7.09 7.06 33.33
CA ALA A 506 -7.66 5.72 33.51
C ALA A 506 -8.67 5.35 32.42
N GLY A 507 -9.32 6.35 31.80
CA GLY A 507 -10.43 6.15 30.88
C GLY A 507 -11.52 5.24 31.49
N LEU A 508 -11.67 5.29 32.81
CA LEU A 508 -12.73 4.58 33.53
C LEU A 508 -14.03 5.29 33.21
N THR A 509 -14.94 4.53 32.63
CA THR A 509 -16.26 4.97 32.28
C THR A 509 -17.26 3.94 32.74
N TYR A 510 -18.46 4.40 33.09
CA TYR A 510 -19.60 3.51 33.23
C TYR A 510 -20.68 3.88 32.25
N MET A 511 -21.53 2.92 31.97
CA MET A 511 -22.78 3.17 31.29
C MET A 511 -23.77 3.66 32.33
N ASN A 512 -23.90 4.98 32.43
CA ASN A 512 -25.02 5.58 33.12
C ASN A 512 -26.24 5.41 32.23
N GLN A 513 -26.93 4.30 32.42
CA GLN A 513 -27.99 3.86 31.52
C GLN A 513 -27.37 3.57 30.14
N ASN A 514 -27.45 4.47 29.17
CA ASN A 514 -26.75 4.35 27.88
C ASN A 514 -25.74 5.46 27.57
N SER A 515 -25.49 6.38 28.51
CA SER A 515 -24.44 7.38 28.33
C SER A 515 -23.14 6.86 28.93
N ARG A 516 -22.08 6.82 28.12
CA ARG A 516 -20.75 6.54 28.65
C ARG A 516 -20.30 7.76 29.44
N THR A 517 -20.30 7.64 30.75
CA THR A 517 -19.98 8.70 31.69
C THR A 517 -18.62 8.41 32.30
N ALA A 518 -17.72 9.40 32.25
CA ALA A 518 -16.41 9.28 32.88
C ALA A 518 -16.54 9.21 34.40
N ILE A 519 -15.83 8.27 35.02
CA ILE A 519 -15.71 8.17 36.47
C ILE A 519 -14.37 8.80 36.82
N GLY A 520 -14.42 10.02 37.37
CA GLY A 520 -13.27 10.62 38.03
C GLY A 520 -13.09 10.09 39.44
N SER A 521 -11.92 10.31 40.03
CA SER A 521 -11.67 10.01 41.44
C SER A 521 -12.72 10.70 42.34
N GLY A 522 -13.35 9.94 43.24
CA GLY A 522 -14.40 10.39 44.15
C GLY A 522 -15.80 10.51 43.52
N SER A 523 -15.97 10.13 42.25
CA SER A 523 -17.29 10.21 41.60
C SER A 523 -18.25 9.14 42.11
N THR A 524 -19.55 9.41 42.00
CA THR A 524 -20.60 8.41 42.22
C THR A 524 -21.15 7.95 40.87
N ALA A 525 -20.99 6.67 40.57
CA ALA A 525 -21.69 5.95 39.51
C ALA A 525 -22.95 5.28 40.09
N HIS A 526 -23.85 4.85 39.21
CA HIS A 526 -25.12 4.23 39.61
C HIS A 526 -25.30 2.89 38.90
N TYR A 527 -25.93 1.95 39.60
CA TYR A 527 -26.57 0.83 38.93
C TYR A 527 -27.76 1.32 38.09
N PHE A 528 -27.98 0.65 36.97
CA PHE A 528 -29.13 0.83 36.12
C PHE A 528 -29.69 -0.52 35.71
N GLY A 529 -30.95 -0.74 36.02
CA GLY A 529 -31.61 -2.03 35.86
C GLY A 529 -30.86 -3.21 36.46
N GLY A 530 -30.29 -3.00 37.65
CA GLY A 530 -29.49 -3.98 38.39
C GLY A 530 -28.09 -4.21 37.84
N GLN A 531 -27.63 -3.39 36.88
CA GLN A 531 -26.35 -3.53 36.19
C GLN A 531 -25.58 -2.21 36.14
N CYS A 532 -24.26 -2.25 36.27
CA CYS A 532 -23.38 -1.13 35.99
C CYS A 532 -22.30 -1.61 35.03
N PRO A 533 -22.51 -1.47 33.71
CA PRO A 533 -21.47 -1.75 32.74
C PRO A 533 -20.32 -0.76 32.94
N LEU A 534 -19.15 -1.28 33.28
CA LEU A 534 -17.90 -0.54 33.41
C LEU A 534 -17.02 -0.83 32.21
N ARG A 535 -16.39 0.22 31.70
CA ARG A 535 -15.31 0.14 30.71
C ARG A 535 -14.11 0.88 31.20
N ILE A 536 -12.98 0.20 31.20
CA ILE A 536 -11.66 0.74 31.49
C ILE A 536 -10.90 0.75 30.18
N ALA A 537 -10.80 1.94 29.58
CA ALA A 537 -10.07 2.14 28.34
C ALA A 537 -9.12 3.32 28.51
N PRO A 538 -7.93 3.12 29.10
CA PRO A 538 -7.00 4.20 29.32
C PRO A 538 -6.74 5.00 28.05
N ALA A 539 -6.70 6.32 28.19
CA ALA A 539 -6.66 7.22 27.06
C ALA A 539 -5.74 8.40 27.34
N LEU A 540 -4.97 8.77 26.31
CA LEU A 540 -4.12 9.95 26.31
C LEU A 540 -4.96 11.20 26.02
N SER A 541 -4.83 12.18 26.91
CA SER A 541 -5.49 13.48 26.80
C SER A 541 -5.02 14.28 25.59
N ALA A 542 -3.73 14.13 25.21
CA ALA A 542 -3.14 14.70 24.01
C ALA A 542 -2.28 13.66 23.28
N GLY A 543 -2.15 13.80 21.96
CA GLY A 543 -1.26 12.98 21.12
C GLY A 543 -1.62 11.48 21.08
N THR A 544 -0.61 10.67 20.80
CA THR A 544 -0.67 9.21 20.78
C THR A 544 0.54 8.64 21.55
N ASN A 545 0.49 7.36 21.92
CA ASN A 545 1.60 6.71 22.60
C ASN A 545 2.90 6.90 21.78
N PRO A 546 3.96 7.51 22.33
CA PRO A 546 5.15 7.95 21.60
C PRO A 546 6.10 6.78 21.26
N GLY A 547 5.55 5.65 20.80
CA GLY A 547 6.33 4.46 20.46
C GLY A 547 6.80 3.64 21.65
N LEU A 548 6.18 3.76 22.83
CA LEU A 548 6.46 2.88 23.96
C LEU A 548 5.73 1.55 23.78
N SER A 549 6.44 0.44 24.01
CA SER A 549 5.83 -0.89 24.11
C SER A 549 5.37 -1.12 25.54
N LEU A 550 4.10 -0.84 25.80
CA LEU A 550 3.49 -0.93 27.12
C LEU A 550 2.49 -2.07 27.18
N GLU A 551 2.45 -2.75 28.31
CA GLU A 551 1.35 -3.61 28.72
C GLU A 551 0.59 -2.92 29.86
N MET A 552 -0.67 -3.27 30.02
CA MET A 552 -1.52 -2.77 31.08
C MET A 552 -2.27 -3.94 31.71
N ASP A 553 -2.30 -3.96 33.04
CA ASP A 553 -3.12 -4.85 33.84
C ASP A 553 -3.82 -4.04 34.93
N GLY A 554 -4.65 -4.68 35.75
CA GLY A 554 -5.25 -3.97 36.86
C GLY A 554 -6.21 -4.80 37.68
N THR A 555 -6.85 -4.13 38.63
CA THR A 555 -7.82 -4.73 39.53
C THR A 555 -9.00 -3.81 39.75
N LEU A 556 -10.19 -4.38 39.90
CA LEU A 556 -11.33 -3.70 40.49
C LEU A 556 -11.51 -4.19 41.93
N LYS A 557 -11.60 -3.26 42.88
CA LYS A 557 -11.86 -3.57 44.28
C LYS A 557 -13.22 -3.00 44.70
N LYS A 558 -13.86 -3.71 45.62
CA LYS A 558 -15.07 -3.33 46.33
C LYS A 558 -14.80 -3.38 47.82
N ALA A 559 -14.93 -2.24 48.49
CA ALA A 559 -14.58 -2.05 49.91
C ALA A 559 -13.18 -2.60 50.26
N GLY A 560 -12.20 -2.38 49.37
CA GLY A 560 -10.81 -2.84 49.54
C GLY A 560 -10.54 -4.28 49.12
N VAL A 561 -11.57 -5.10 48.83
CA VAL A 561 -11.44 -6.48 48.37
C VAL A 561 -11.42 -6.53 46.85
N VAL A 562 -10.45 -7.22 46.24
CA VAL A 562 -10.39 -7.42 44.78
C VAL A 562 -11.58 -8.28 44.35
N VAL A 563 -12.46 -7.74 43.51
CA VAL A 563 -13.61 -8.44 42.93
C VAL A 563 -13.34 -8.88 41.50
N GLU A 564 -12.38 -8.25 40.81
CA GLU A 564 -12.01 -8.59 39.45
C GLU A 564 -10.53 -8.26 39.22
N THR A 565 -9.83 -9.11 38.46
CA THR A 565 -8.45 -8.87 38.01
C THR A 565 -8.45 -8.86 36.48
N PHE A 566 -7.88 -7.83 35.88
CA PHE A 566 -7.86 -7.68 34.44
C PHE A 566 -6.64 -8.40 33.87
N THR A 567 -6.87 -9.26 32.87
CA THR A 567 -5.78 -9.88 32.12
C THR A 567 -4.91 -8.81 31.47
N ALA A 568 -3.59 -9.02 31.48
CA ALA A 568 -2.64 -8.13 30.84
C ALA A 568 -3.01 -7.95 29.35
N ALA A 569 -3.09 -6.70 28.92
CA ALA A 569 -3.39 -6.30 27.54
C ALA A 569 -2.34 -5.29 27.06
N GLY A 570 -2.01 -5.32 25.76
CA GLY A 570 -1.09 -4.34 25.19
C GLY A 570 -1.73 -2.95 25.11
N PHE A 571 -0.96 -1.90 25.41
CA PHE A 571 -1.26 -0.53 25.01
C PHE A 571 -0.40 -0.18 23.79
N PRO A 572 -0.93 -0.33 22.54
CA PRO A 572 -0.09 -0.33 21.36
C PRO A 572 0.69 0.98 21.16
N SER A 573 1.85 0.89 20.52
CA SER A 573 2.59 2.07 20.04
C SER A 573 1.69 2.91 19.15
N ARG A 574 1.72 4.24 19.31
CA ARG A 574 0.91 5.21 18.54
C ARG A 574 -0.61 5.08 18.72
N ALA A 575 -1.09 4.29 19.69
CA ALA A 575 -2.48 4.32 20.08
C ALA A 575 -2.77 5.54 20.95
N ARG A 576 -3.93 6.19 20.75
CA ARG A 576 -4.44 7.21 21.69
C ARG A 576 -5.11 6.58 22.91
N SER A 577 -5.70 5.40 22.74
CA SER A 577 -6.39 4.65 23.79
C SER A 577 -6.32 3.16 23.51
N ALA A 578 -6.44 2.35 24.55
CA ALA A 578 -6.59 0.89 24.43
C ALA A 578 -7.66 0.41 25.41
N SER A 579 -8.48 -0.58 25.02
CA SER A 579 -9.42 -1.21 25.95
C SER A 579 -8.66 -2.20 26.82
N LEU A 580 -8.68 -2.00 28.13
CA LEU A 580 -8.16 -2.98 29.10
C LEU A 580 -9.26 -3.97 29.46
N PHE A 581 -10.44 -3.46 29.78
CA PHE A 581 -11.47 -4.27 30.40
C PHE A 581 -12.86 -3.68 30.23
N ASP A 582 -13.83 -4.52 29.85
CA ASP A 582 -15.25 -4.22 29.84
C ASP A 582 -15.96 -5.26 30.71
N THR A 583 -16.69 -4.84 31.72
CA THR A 583 -17.48 -5.74 32.60
C THR A 583 -18.84 -5.16 32.90
N ILE A 584 -19.73 -5.97 33.44
CA ILE A 584 -21.00 -5.51 34.02
C ILE A 584 -21.05 -5.93 35.47
N LEU A 585 -20.94 -4.95 36.36
CA LEU A 585 -21.18 -5.16 37.77
C LEU A 585 -22.67 -5.35 38.01
N ARG A 586 -23.02 -6.23 38.95
CA ARG A 586 -24.40 -6.42 39.35
C ARG A 586 -24.69 -5.70 40.64
N GLU A 587 -25.90 -5.14 40.71
CA GLU A 587 -26.42 -4.62 41.95
C GLU A 587 -26.62 -5.79 42.92
N PRO A 588 -26.17 -5.67 44.18
CA PRO A 588 -26.46 -6.67 45.19
C PRO A 588 -27.97 -6.88 45.35
N ALA A 589 -28.38 -8.06 45.79
CA ALA A 589 -29.79 -8.31 46.11
C ALA A 589 -30.23 -7.43 47.30
N GLY A 590 -31.18 -6.51 47.07
CA GLY A 590 -31.70 -5.55 48.05
C GLY A 590 -31.25 -4.11 47.78
N LEU A 591 -32.04 -3.10 48.21
CA LEU A 591 -31.69 -1.68 48.13
C LEU A 591 -30.53 -1.37 49.08
N GLY A 592 -29.31 -1.64 48.63
CA GLY A 592 -28.09 -1.52 49.42
C GLY A 592 -27.60 -0.07 49.59
N ALA A 593 -26.79 0.15 50.63
CA ALA A 593 -26.00 1.38 50.74
C ALA A 593 -25.03 1.51 49.55
N PRO A 594 -24.60 2.73 49.18
CA PRO A 594 -23.62 2.93 48.12
C PRO A 594 -22.32 2.14 48.36
N GLU A 595 -21.79 1.52 47.33
CA GLU A 595 -20.62 0.63 47.40
C GLU A 595 -19.34 1.40 47.11
N VAL A 596 -18.35 1.33 48.00
CA VAL A 596 -17.04 1.96 47.77
C VAL A 596 -16.24 1.09 46.81
N MET A 597 -15.82 1.66 45.69
CA MET A 597 -15.11 0.98 44.62
C MET A 597 -13.74 1.62 44.36
N GLU A 598 -12.79 0.84 43.86
CA GLU A 598 -11.49 1.33 43.42
C GLU A 598 -11.06 0.57 42.16
N ALA A 599 -10.83 1.28 41.06
CA ALA A 599 -10.17 0.72 39.89
C ALA A 599 -8.68 1.09 39.92
N SER A 600 -7.80 0.10 39.83
CA SER A 600 -6.35 0.30 39.72
C SER A 600 -5.87 -0.25 38.39
N ILE A 601 -5.08 0.55 37.67
CA ILE A 601 -4.55 0.24 36.34
C ILE A 601 -3.05 0.42 36.41
N ARG A 602 -2.30 -0.65 36.14
CA ARG A 602 -0.85 -0.66 36.19
C ARG A 602 -0.32 -0.85 34.77
N PHE A 603 0.55 0.07 34.35
CA PHE A 603 1.28 0.00 33.10
C PHE A 603 2.65 -0.60 33.36
N THR A 604 3.05 -1.56 32.55
CA THR A 604 4.35 -2.22 32.59
C THR A 604 5.09 -2.04 31.27
N GLN A 605 6.42 -1.98 31.33
CA GLN A 605 7.31 -1.97 30.18
C GLN A 605 8.37 -3.05 30.41
N GLY A 606 8.41 -4.07 29.54
CA GLY A 606 9.28 -5.24 29.75
C GLY A 606 9.01 -5.95 31.08
N GLY A 607 7.75 -6.01 31.51
CA GLY A 607 7.33 -6.62 32.79
C GLY A 607 7.53 -5.75 34.03
N VAL A 608 8.19 -4.59 33.93
CA VAL A 608 8.42 -3.68 35.07
C VAL A 608 7.32 -2.63 35.12
N ALA A 609 6.71 -2.42 36.29
CA ALA A 609 5.68 -1.38 36.48
C ALA A 609 6.28 0.02 36.31
N VAL A 610 5.74 0.79 35.36
CA VAL A 610 6.20 2.15 35.03
C VAL A 610 5.23 3.25 35.44
N HIS A 611 3.95 2.92 35.62
CA HIS A 611 2.93 3.85 36.09
C HIS A 611 1.73 3.09 36.68
N THR A 612 1.04 3.69 37.64
CA THR A 612 -0.21 3.15 38.19
C THR A 612 -1.22 4.27 38.38
N ILE A 613 -2.43 4.08 37.88
CA ILE A 613 -3.55 4.99 38.04
C ILE A 613 -4.56 4.31 38.95
N THR A 614 -4.92 4.98 40.04
CA THR A 614 -5.97 4.51 40.95
C THR A 614 -7.13 5.49 40.93
N VAL A 615 -8.34 4.98 40.69
CA VAL A 615 -9.56 5.77 40.66
C VAL A 615 -10.53 5.22 41.71
N PRO A 616 -10.58 5.81 42.91
CA PRO A 616 -11.64 5.51 43.87
C PRO A 616 -12.96 6.11 43.38
N PHE A 617 -14.07 5.41 43.55
CA PHE A 617 -15.42 5.88 43.21
C PHE A 617 -16.47 5.18 44.06
N THR A 618 -17.73 5.59 43.93
CA THR A 618 -18.86 4.96 44.65
C THR A 618 -19.88 4.44 43.64
N LEU A 619 -20.49 3.27 43.90
CA LEU A 619 -21.63 2.76 43.15
C LEU A 619 -22.88 2.84 44.00
N ALA A 620 -23.74 3.81 43.70
CA ALA A 620 -25.04 3.92 44.33
C ALA A 620 -26.04 2.93 43.71
N PRO A 621 -27.02 2.45 44.50
CA PRO A 621 -28.10 1.58 44.02
C PRO A 621 -28.89 2.21 42.87
N SER A 622 -29.61 1.37 42.13
CA SER A 622 -30.48 1.82 41.05
C SER A 622 -31.53 2.78 41.60
N PRO A 623 -31.78 3.94 40.95
CA PRO A 623 -32.98 4.72 41.25
C PRO A 623 -34.23 3.86 41.03
N ALA A 624 -35.32 4.10 41.78
CA ALA A 624 -36.57 3.37 41.55
C ALA A 624 -37.09 3.61 40.11
N VAL A 625 -37.43 2.54 39.38
CA VAL A 625 -37.72 2.62 37.94
C VAL A 625 -39.15 2.22 37.57
N GLY A 626 -39.66 2.87 36.52
CA GLY A 626 -40.95 2.59 35.88
C GLY A 626 -41.29 3.52 34.69
N GLY A 627 -40.31 4.26 34.16
CA GLY A 627 -40.51 5.32 33.16
C GLY A 627 -40.23 4.91 31.71
N ASP A 628 -39.72 3.70 31.48
CA ASP A 628 -39.24 3.19 30.18
C ASP A 628 -40.23 3.42 29.04
N ALA A 629 -41.49 3.01 29.23
CA ALA A 629 -42.52 3.13 28.19
C ALA A 629 -42.79 4.60 27.84
N ALA A 630 -42.85 5.48 28.85
CA ALA A 630 -43.04 6.90 28.66
C ALA A 630 -41.84 7.54 27.93
N GLN A 631 -40.61 7.15 28.29
CA GLN A 631 -39.40 7.62 27.61
C GLN A 631 -39.34 7.14 26.15
N LEU A 632 -39.64 5.87 25.88
CA LEU A 632 -39.71 5.33 24.51
C LEU A 632 -40.72 6.08 23.65
N THR A 633 -41.88 6.44 24.21
CA THR A 633 -42.88 7.25 23.51
C THR A 633 -42.34 8.67 23.23
N ALA A 634 -41.72 9.32 24.22
CA ALA A 634 -41.14 10.65 24.07
C ALA A 634 -40.01 10.67 23.02
N ASP A 635 -39.10 9.70 23.08
CA ASP A 635 -37.99 9.57 22.13
C ASP A 635 -38.49 9.30 20.72
N ASN A 636 -39.48 8.42 20.56
CA ASN A 636 -40.09 8.16 19.26
C ASN A 636 -40.71 9.42 18.66
N ALA A 637 -41.40 10.22 19.48
CA ALA A 637 -41.96 11.49 19.03
C ALA A 637 -40.87 12.50 18.65
N TRP A 638 -39.75 12.53 19.39
CA TRP A 638 -38.63 13.44 19.11
C TRP A 638 -37.86 13.08 17.84
N ILE A 639 -37.45 11.81 17.68
CA ILE A 639 -36.68 11.39 16.50
C ILE A 639 -37.49 11.52 15.20
N ASN A 640 -38.81 11.32 15.26
CA ASN A 640 -39.73 11.39 14.11
C ASN A 640 -40.34 12.78 13.89
N GLN A 641 -39.81 13.83 14.52
CA GLN A 641 -40.27 15.19 14.24
C GLN A 641 -40.13 15.51 12.74
N PRO A 642 -41.10 16.22 12.12
CA PRO A 642 -41.04 16.53 10.70
C PRO A 642 -39.74 17.22 10.30
N ILE A 643 -39.23 16.91 9.10
CA ILE A 643 -38.00 17.49 8.53
C ILE A 643 -38.02 19.02 8.42
N ALA A 644 -39.22 19.62 8.37
CA ALA A 644 -39.42 21.08 8.37
C ALA A 644 -39.27 21.72 9.77
N THR A 645 -39.24 20.93 10.84
CA THR A 645 -39.19 21.43 12.22
C THR A 645 -37.77 21.86 12.58
N ALA A 646 -37.53 23.16 12.71
CA ALA A 646 -36.22 23.69 13.07
C ALA A 646 -35.70 23.06 14.38
N GLY A 647 -34.44 22.62 14.37
CA GLY A 647 -33.80 21.96 15.50
C GLY A 647 -34.12 20.47 15.68
N SER A 648 -34.97 19.87 14.84
CA SER A 648 -35.18 18.42 14.83
C SER A 648 -33.99 17.66 14.23
N LEU A 649 -33.90 16.35 14.50
CA LEU A 649 -32.87 15.48 13.91
C LEU A 649 -32.91 15.51 12.38
N LEU A 650 -34.09 15.32 11.79
CA LEU A 650 -34.25 15.30 10.34
C LEU A 650 -33.94 16.67 9.73
N HIS A 651 -34.34 17.77 10.39
CA HIS A 651 -34.00 19.11 9.94
C HIS A 651 -32.49 19.38 9.96
N PHE A 652 -31.81 18.98 11.04
CA PHE A 652 -30.36 19.08 11.17
C PHE A 652 -29.64 18.31 10.05
N MET A 653 -30.03 17.05 9.84
CA MET A 653 -29.47 16.20 8.78
C MET A 653 -29.72 16.78 7.38
N ASN A 654 -30.91 17.36 7.15
CA ASN A 654 -31.23 18.05 5.91
C ASN A 654 -30.33 19.26 5.67
N GLY A 655 -30.00 20.01 6.73
CA GLY A 655 -29.09 21.16 6.66
C GLY A 655 -27.62 20.81 6.39
N LEU A 656 -27.18 19.58 6.72
CA LEU A 656 -25.83 19.10 6.39
C LEU A 656 -25.64 18.82 4.89
N GLY A 657 -26.72 18.60 4.14
CA GLY A 657 -26.67 18.21 2.74
C GLY A 657 -26.15 16.77 2.54
N GLY A 658 -25.75 16.47 1.30
CA GLY A 658 -25.08 15.21 0.97
C GLY A 658 -25.87 13.95 1.37
N THR A 659 -25.19 12.98 1.99
CA THR A 659 -25.82 11.70 2.36
C THR A 659 -26.74 11.82 3.57
N SER A 660 -26.39 12.63 4.58
CA SER A 660 -27.25 12.84 5.75
C SER A 660 -28.60 13.43 5.35
N GLN A 661 -28.62 14.38 4.41
CA GLN A 661 -29.87 14.89 3.86
C GLN A 661 -30.70 13.79 3.16
N ARG A 662 -30.06 12.91 2.39
CA ARG A 662 -30.77 11.82 1.70
C ARG A 662 -31.34 10.80 2.69
N VAL A 663 -30.61 10.46 3.75
CA VAL A 663 -31.13 9.63 4.84
C VAL A 663 -32.35 10.31 5.49
N ALA A 664 -32.27 11.61 5.78
CA ALA A 664 -33.39 12.35 6.36
C ALA A 664 -34.63 12.36 5.45
N ASN A 665 -34.43 12.51 4.13
CA ASN A 665 -35.51 12.42 3.15
C ASN A 665 -36.08 10.99 3.02
N ALA A 666 -35.24 9.96 3.12
CA ALA A 666 -35.67 8.56 3.14
C ALA A 666 -36.53 8.27 4.37
N VAL A 667 -36.19 8.86 5.53
CA VAL A 667 -37.03 8.78 6.73
C VAL A 667 -38.34 9.55 6.53
N ALA A 668 -38.27 10.79 6.05
CA ALA A 668 -39.45 11.64 5.86
C ALA A 668 -40.46 11.06 4.84
N SER A 669 -39.99 10.29 3.85
CA SER A 669 -40.84 9.59 2.88
C SER A 669 -41.32 8.21 3.32
N GLY A 670 -40.83 7.69 4.46
CA GLY A 670 -41.19 6.38 4.99
C GLY A 670 -40.45 5.20 4.34
N VAL A 671 -39.47 5.46 3.46
CA VAL A 671 -38.59 4.45 2.86
C VAL A 671 -37.72 3.79 3.92
N LEU A 672 -37.21 4.61 4.83
CA LEU A 672 -36.53 4.19 6.05
C LEU A 672 -37.42 4.52 7.25
N GLN A 673 -37.58 3.60 8.19
CA GLN A 673 -38.27 3.89 9.44
C GLN A 673 -37.25 4.07 10.55
N ILE A 674 -37.54 4.99 11.48
CA ILE A 674 -36.75 5.15 12.70
C ILE A 674 -37.63 4.91 13.92
N LYS A 675 -37.10 4.14 14.87
CA LYS A 675 -37.76 3.87 16.15
C LYS A 675 -36.80 4.12 17.30
N ALA A 676 -37.32 4.57 18.43
CA ALA A 676 -36.53 4.71 19.64
C ALA A 676 -36.20 3.33 20.22
N CYS A 677 -35.02 3.21 20.82
CA CYS A 677 -34.68 2.12 21.73
C CYS A 677 -34.04 2.67 23.00
N LEU A 678 -34.11 1.93 24.10
CA LEU A 678 -33.43 2.27 25.36
C LEU A 678 -33.04 1.00 26.11
N ILE A 679 -32.12 1.08 27.08
CA ILE A 679 -31.82 -0.06 27.96
C ILE A 679 -32.95 -0.14 28.96
N ARG A 680 -33.51 -1.34 29.10
CA ARG A 680 -34.62 -1.58 30.00
C ARG A 680 -34.19 -1.35 31.45
N SER A 681 -35.10 -0.80 32.24
CA SER A 681 -34.93 -0.68 33.68
C SER A 681 -34.87 -2.00 34.43
N ASP A 682 -35.22 -3.10 33.79
CA ASP A 682 -35.13 -4.47 34.31
C ASP A 682 -34.07 -5.29 33.54
N SER A 683 -33.09 -4.62 32.91
CA SER A 683 -32.11 -5.23 32.01
C SER A 683 -31.48 -6.52 32.55
N ALA A 684 -31.02 -6.55 33.81
CA ALA A 684 -30.44 -7.76 34.40
C ALA A 684 -31.40 -8.97 34.35
N ALA A 685 -32.66 -8.74 34.72
CA ALA A 685 -33.70 -9.75 34.75
C ALA A 685 -34.10 -10.18 33.33
N ALA A 686 -34.23 -9.22 32.40
CA ALA A 686 -34.56 -9.50 31.01
C ALA A 686 -33.45 -10.31 30.31
N VAL A 687 -32.17 -9.97 30.52
CA VAL A 687 -31.04 -10.74 29.98
C VAL A 687 -31.05 -12.16 30.52
N ALA A 688 -31.25 -12.34 31.83
CA ALA A 688 -31.33 -13.67 32.43
C ALA A 688 -32.52 -14.49 31.89
N ALA A 689 -33.69 -13.87 31.76
CA ALA A 689 -34.90 -14.51 31.23
C ALA A 689 -34.74 -14.96 29.76
N LEU A 690 -33.90 -14.28 28.99
CA LEU A 690 -33.61 -14.60 27.59
C LEU A 690 -32.36 -15.49 27.42
N ALA A 691 -31.94 -16.18 28.49
CA ALA A 691 -30.75 -17.04 28.53
C ALA A 691 -29.44 -16.34 28.11
N GLY A 692 -29.39 -15.01 28.21
CA GLY A 692 -28.17 -14.23 28.05
C GLY A 692 -27.33 -14.21 29.33
N ASN A 693 -26.15 -13.58 29.27
CA ASN A 693 -25.31 -13.38 30.43
C ASN A 693 -25.39 -11.92 30.92
N PRO A 694 -26.07 -11.65 32.05
CA PRO A 694 -26.16 -10.29 32.61
C PRO A 694 -24.83 -9.72 33.10
N ALA A 695 -23.73 -10.49 33.09
CA ALA A 695 -22.39 -10.00 33.38
C ALA A 695 -21.68 -9.41 32.14
N THR A 696 -22.19 -9.67 30.93
CA THR A 696 -21.55 -9.22 29.67
C THR A 696 -22.53 -8.60 28.67
N GLN A 697 -23.82 -8.62 28.95
CA GLN A 697 -24.88 -8.12 28.07
C GLN A 697 -25.92 -7.28 28.83
N VAL A 698 -26.56 -6.38 28.09
CA VAL A 698 -27.71 -5.58 28.51
C VAL A 698 -28.91 -5.86 27.59
N ALA A 699 -30.12 -5.62 28.08
CA ALA A 699 -31.35 -5.74 27.30
C ALA A 699 -31.85 -4.37 26.86
N TYR A 700 -31.97 -4.17 25.55
CA TYR A 700 -32.58 -3.00 24.94
C TYR A 700 -34.05 -3.27 24.61
N ALA A 701 -34.94 -2.36 24.98
CA ALA A 701 -36.30 -2.31 24.45
C ALA A 701 -36.27 -1.69 23.05
N MET A 702 -36.81 -2.40 22.06
CA MET A 702 -36.79 -2.04 20.64
C MET A 702 -38.16 -1.52 20.20
N GLY A 703 -38.66 -0.47 20.87
CA GLY A 703 -40.02 0.06 20.68
C GLY A 703 -40.89 -0.19 21.90
N VAL A 704 -42.00 -0.93 21.76
CA VAL A 704 -42.89 -1.22 22.90
C VAL A 704 -42.19 -2.20 23.85
N LEU A 705 -42.36 -2.01 25.17
CA LEU A 705 -41.88 -2.94 26.18
C LEU A 705 -42.65 -4.26 26.12
N ASP A 706 -41.94 -5.35 25.86
CA ASP A 706 -42.47 -6.69 25.96
C ASP A 706 -42.50 -7.20 27.41
N PRO A 707 -43.46 -8.08 27.77
CA PRO A 707 -43.40 -8.87 28.98
C PRO A 707 -42.08 -9.64 29.08
N LEU A 708 -41.58 -9.84 30.30
CA LEU A 708 -40.38 -10.64 30.54
C LEU A 708 -40.55 -12.06 29.93
N GLY A 709 -39.63 -12.44 29.03
CA GLY A 709 -39.56 -13.79 28.44
C GLY A 709 -40.11 -13.96 27.02
N THR A 710 -40.70 -12.95 26.36
CA THR A 710 -41.30 -13.11 25.01
C THR A 710 -40.40 -12.70 23.84
N ALA A 711 -39.21 -12.15 24.09
CA ALA A 711 -38.12 -11.85 23.14
C ALA A 711 -38.42 -10.99 21.89
N THR A 712 -39.66 -10.61 21.59
CA THR A 712 -40.05 -10.13 20.25
C THR A 712 -39.61 -8.69 19.97
N ASN A 713 -39.52 -7.85 21.01
CA ASN A 713 -39.07 -6.45 20.97
C ASN A 713 -37.97 -6.15 22.00
N THR A 714 -37.23 -7.17 22.44
CA THR A 714 -36.09 -7.00 23.37
C THR A 714 -34.82 -7.58 22.76
N LEU A 715 -33.82 -6.72 22.53
CA LEU A 715 -32.52 -7.11 22.01
C LEU A 715 -31.50 -7.25 23.15
N VAL A 716 -30.93 -8.45 23.31
CA VAL A 716 -29.80 -8.67 24.22
C VAL A 716 -28.50 -8.42 23.44
N ALA A 717 -27.76 -7.38 23.83
CA ALA A 717 -26.55 -6.96 23.12
C ALA A 717 -25.50 -6.34 24.06
N GLN A 718 -24.37 -5.91 23.47
CA GLN A 718 -23.33 -5.18 24.20
C GLN A 718 -23.84 -3.83 24.71
N SER A 719 -23.32 -3.38 25.85
CA SER A 719 -23.70 -2.10 26.45
C SER A 719 -23.18 -0.89 25.66
N GLY A 720 -23.95 0.20 25.67
CA GLY A 720 -23.53 1.50 25.11
C GLY A 720 -23.68 1.69 23.61
N ALA A 721 -24.43 0.82 22.94
CA ALA A 721 -24.77 1.03 21.54
C ALA A 721 -25.73 2.22 21.38
N ALA A 722 -25.42 3.09 20.42
CA ALA A 722 -26.23 4.27 20.12
C ALA A 722 -27.42 3.93 19.19
N GLY A 723 -27.41 2.77 18.53
CA GLY A 723 -28.50 2.27 17.73
C GLY A 723 -28.10 1.05 16.91
N TRP A 724 -29.07 0.51 16.18
CA TRP A 724 -28.93 -0.75 15.45
C TRP A 724 -29.89 -0.77 14.25
N ARG A 725 -29.43 -1.31 13.13
CA ARG A 725 -30.29 -1.99 12.18
C ARG A 725 -30.48 -3.44 12.63
N TRP A 726 -31.72 -3.85 12.86
CA TRP A 726 -32.03 -5.21 13.31
C TRP A 726 -32.60 -6.05 12.16
N GLY A 727 -32.04 -7.23 11.90
CA GLY A 727 -32.43 -8.08 10.76
C GLY A 727 -33.91 -8.46 10.70
N MET A 728 -34.61 -8.53 11.84
CA MET A 728 -36.06 -8.78 11.89
C MET A 728 -36.90 -7.59 11.39
N HIS A 729 -36.32 -6.38 11.36
CA HIS A 729 -36.94 -5.17 10.84
C HIS A 729 -35.99 -4.52 9.83
N PRO A 730 -35.84 -5.10 8.63
CA PRO A 730 -34.77 -4.72 7.69
C PRO A 730 -34.84 -3.28 7.19
N ASN A 731 -35.99 -2.61 7.36
CA ASN A 731 -36.25 -1.22 6.97
C ASN A 731 -36.32 -0.26 8.15
N THR A 732 -35.94 -0.71 9.35
CA THR A 732 -36.03 0.08 10.58
C THR A 732 -34.67 0.23 11.21
N VAL A 733 -34.31 1.48 11.51
CA VAL A 733 -33.16 1.83 12.34
C VAL A 733 -33.67 2.16 13.73
N PHE A 734 -33.12 1.49 14.72
CA PHE A 734 -33.42 1.76 16.12
C PHE A 734 -32.38 2.72 16.68
N LEU A 735 -32.85 3.81 17.26
CA LEU A 735 -32.05 4.94 17.71
C LEU A 735 -32.20 5.11 19.23
N ASN A 736 -31.08 5.09 19.92
CA ASN A 736 -30.99 5.32 21.35
C ASN A 736 -30.85 6.82 21.63
N ALA A 737 -31.94 7.54 21.40
CA ALA A 737 -31.99 9.00 21.41
C ALA A 737 -31.74 9.56 22.80
N THR A 738 -32.44 9.04 23.81
CA THR A 738 -32.24 9.42 25.20
C THR A 738 -31.53 8.28 25.92
N PRO A 739 -30.22 8.43 26.16
CA PRO A 739 -29.46 7.34 26.73
C PRO A 739 -29.93 6.99 28.14
N THR A 740 -30.43 8.01 28.83
CA THR A 740 -30.79 7.99 30.23
C THR A 740 -32.26 8.40 30.35
N ILE A 741 -33.14 7.57 30.88
CA ILE A 741 -34.53 7.91 31.22
C ILE A 741 -34.57 9.22 32.01
N GLY A 742 -35.36 10.17 31.51
CA GLY A 742 -35.46 11.54 32.04
C GLY A 742 -34.24 12.44 31.76
N GLY A 743 -33.23 11.94 31.06
CA GLY A 743 -32.02 12.67 30.69
C GLY A 743 -32.14 13.47 29.39
N ALA A 744 -31.05 14.11 29.01
CA ALA A 744 -30.96 14.82 27.74
C ALA A 744 -30.81 13.86 26.55
N HIS A 745 -31.33 14.27 25.40
CA HIS A 745 -31.10 13.56 24.14
C HIS A 745 -29.60 13.63 23.77
N ARG A 746 -29.12 12.61 23.06
CA ARG A 746 -27.81 12.67 22.41
C ARG A 746 -27.74 13.87 21.47
N ALA A 747 -26.53 14.41 21.30
CA ALA A 747 -26.30 15.51 20.37
C ALA A 747 -26.77 15.13 18.95
N LEU A 748 -27.38 16.08 18.24
CA LEU A 748 -27.89 15.87 16.88
C LEU A 748 -26.82 15.36 15.92
N ALA A 749 -25.58 15.84 16.04
CA ALA A 749 -24.45 15.36 15.24
C ALA A 749 -24.21 13.86 15.44
N GLN A 750 -24.17 13.39 16.69
CA GLN A 750 -23.98 11.98 17.00
C GLN A 750 -25.13 11.12 16.46
N MET A 751 -26.37 11.59 16.59
CA MET A 751 -27.54 10.87 16.07
C MET A 751 -27.58 10.85 14.54
N SER A 752 -27.17 11.95 13.91
CA SER A 752 -27.03 12.08 12.46
C SER A 752 -26.02 11.08 11.90
N ASP A 753 -24.83 11.02 12.50
CA ASP A 753 -23.75 10.12 12.05
C ASP A 753 -24.20 8.66 12.12
N LEU A 754 -24.79 8.26 13.25
CA LEU A 754 -25.31 6.91 13.44
C LEU A 754 -26.46 6.59 12.49
N LEU A 755 -27.46 7.46 12.40
CA LEU A 755 -28.59 7.23 11.50
C LEU A 755 -28.13 7.18 10.03
N THR A 756 -27.08 7.94 9.69
CA THR A 756 -26.44 7.84 8.39
C THR A 756 -25.79 6.48 8.21
N HIS A 757 -24.95 6.03 9.14
CA HIS A 757 -24.28 4.71 9.12
C HIS A 757 -25.28 3.55 9.00
N GLU A 758 -26.25 3.48 9.91
CA GLU A 758 -27.27 2.42 9.91
C GLU A 758 -28.26 2.55 8.73
N GLY A 759 -28.45 3.76 8.21
CA GLY A 759 -29.21 4.02 6.99
C GLY A 759 -28.56 3.37 5.76
N ILE A 760 -27.22 3.36 5.68
CA ILE A 760 -26.48 2.63 4.63
C ILE A 760 -26.72 1.13 4.76
N HIS A 761 -26.58 0.58 5.97
CA HIS A 761 -26.89 -0.83 6.24
C HIS A 761 -28.31 -1.23 5.84
N ALA A 762 -29.27 -0.32 6.02
CA ALA A 762 -30.66 -0.55 5.62
C ALA A 762 -30.85 -0.52 4.09
N ALA A 763 -30.06 0.26 3.36
CA ALA A 763 -30.14 0.34 1.90
C ALA A 763 -29.35 -0.77 1.18
N ASP A 764 -28.27 -1.26 1.78
CA ASP A 764 -27.43 -2.29 1.20
C ASP A 764 -28.16 -3.64 1.02
N ARG A 765 -29.27 -3.87 1.75
CA ARG A 765 -30.28 -4.96 1.60
C ARG A 765 -29.77 -6.26 0.93
N ASP A 766 -28.74 -6.90 1.48
CA ASP A 766 -28.41 -8.26 1.05
C ASP A 766 -29.08 -9.29 1.97
N GLY A 767 -29.99 -10.07 1.37
CA GLY A 767 -30.81 -11.12 2.00
C GLY A 767 -30.15 -12.50 2.07
N GLY A 768 -28.84 -12.59 1.93
CA GLY A 768 -28.06 -13.81 2.13
C GLY A 768 -27.10 -13.65 3.30
N ALA A 769 -26.73 -14.74 3.97
CA ALA A 769 -25.69 -14.73 5.00
C ALA A 769 -24.38 -14.23 4.35
N PRO A 770 -23.96 -12.97 4.57
CA PRO A 770 -22.87 -12.40 3.79
C PRO A 770 -21.56 -13.09 4.16
N GLY A 771 -20.70 -13.34 3.17
CA GLY A 771 -19.33 -13.73 3.47
C GLY A 771 -18.66 -12.67 4.34
N GLN A 772 -17.54 -13.02 5.00
CA GLN A 772 -16.79 -12.05 5.81
C GLN A 772 -16.43 -10.79 5.00
N TRP A 773 -16.09 -10.97 3.72
CA TRP A 773 -15.84 -9.87 2.77
C TRP A 773 -17.03 -8.93 2.61
N ASP A 774 -18.21 -9.46 2.31
CA ASP A 774 -19.42 -8.64 2.07
C ASP A 774 -19.80 -7.84 3.31
N ARG A 775 -19.64 -8.47 4.49
CA ARG A 775 -19.84 -7.78 5.77
C ARG A 775 -18.83 -6.66 5.97
N TYR A 776 -17.55 -6.88 5.63
CA TYR A 776 -16.52 -5.84 5.70
C TYR A 776 -16.79 -4.70 4.72
N ALA A 777 -17.10 -4.98 3.46
CA ALA A 777 -17.39 -3.97 2.45
C ALA A 777 -18.59 -3.08 2.84
N THR A 778 -19.64 -3.70 3.39
CA THR A 778 -20.83 -3.02 3.92
C THR A 778 -20.48 -2.07 5.08
N GLU A 779 -19.73 -2.53 6.09
CA GLU A 779 -19.27 -1.68 7.20
C GLU A 779 -18.31 -0.58 6.73
N PHE A 780 -17.40 -0.90 5.82
CA PHE A 780 -16.47 0.06 5.24
C PHE A 780 -17.21 1.19 4.55
N ARG A 781 -18.23 0.88 3.73
CA ARG A 781 -19.09 1.85 3.05
C ARG A 781 -19.87 2.71 4.04
N ALA A 782 -20.47 2.11 5.06
CA ALA A 782 -21.19 2.83 6.10
C ALA A 782 -20.28 3.84 6.81
N TYR A 783 -19.08 3.44 7.23
CA TYR A 783 -18.10 4.33 7.85
C TYR A 783 -17.52 5.38 6.90
N TRP A 784 -17.32 5.02 5.64
CA TRP A 784 -16.90 5.96 4.61
C TRP A 784 -17.90 7.09 4.49
N ILE A 785 -19.18 6.76 4.41
CA ILE A 785 -20.27 7.73 4.26
C ILE A 785 -20.48 8.53 5.55
N MET A 786 -20.36 7.90 6.72
CA MET A 786 -20.38 8.59 8.02
C MET A 786 -19.24 9.61 8.16
N GLY A 787 -18.21 9.53 7.32
CA GLY A 787 -17.12 10.51 7.28
C GLY A 787 -15.91 10.12 8.13
N VAL A 788 -15.74 8.83 8.45
CA VAL A 788 -14.49 8.37 9.06
C VAL A 788 -13.33 8.65 8.12
N GLY A 789 -12.30 9.33 8.63
CA GLY A 789 -11.16 9.79 7.83
C GLY A 789 -11.52 10.91 6.84
N ALA A 790 -12.67 11.58 6.98
CA ALA A 790 -12.98 12.77 6.18
C ALA A 790 -11.88 13.83 6.34
N GLY A 791 -11.48 14.44 5.21
CA GLY A 791 -10.34 15.37 5.15
C GLY A 791 -8.98 14.70 4.94
N GLN A 792 -8.88 13.38 5.09
CA GLN A 792 -7.68 12.63 4.70
C GLN A 792 -7.70 12.36 3.18
N SER A 793 -6.50 12.24 2.60
CA SER A 793 -6.39 11.89 1.18
C SER A 793 -7.01 10.53 0.92
N THR A 794 -7.73 10.45 -0.19
CA THR A 794 -8.25 9.20 -0.73
C THR A 794 -7.33 8.64 -1.83
N ALA A 795 -6.29 9.39 -2.21
CA ALA A 795 -5.31 8.96 -3.18
C ALA A 795 -4.54 7.74 -2.68
N PHE A 796 -4.14 6.91 -3.65
CA PHE A 796 -3.19 5.85 -3.37
C PHE A 796 -1.85 6.47 -2.96
N ASP A 797 -1.40 6.13 -1.76
CA ASP A 797 -0.10 6.52 -1.23
C ASP A 797 0.81 5.29 -1.24
N PRO A 798 1.71 5.16 -2.24
CA PRO A 798 2.64 4.04 -2.32
C PRO A 798 3.59 4.01 -1.13
N THR A 799 3.69 5.08 -0.34
CA THR A 799 4.59 5.14 0.82
C THR A 799 4.03 4.48 2.07
N MET A 800 2.73 4.18 2.08
CA MET A 800 2.08 3.46 3.17
C MET A 800 2.48 1.99 3.20
N SER A 801 2.47 1.40 4.40
CA SER A 801 2.78 -0.02 4.60
C SER A 801 1.83 -0.94 3.82
N GLY A 802 2.33 -2.08 3.37
CA GLY A 802 1.54 -3.11 2.69
C GLY A 802 0.43 -3.79 3.52
N LEU A 803 0.36 -3.61 4.83
CA LEU A 803 -0.74 -4.11 5.65
C LEU A 803 -1.92 -3.17 5.49
N GLY A 804 -3.00 -3.48 4.75
CA GLY A 804 -4.31 -2.81 4.62
C GLY A 804 -4.41 -1.85 3.42
N PRO A 805 -5.53 -1.10 3.26
CA PRO A 805 -5.69 -0.15 2.16
C PRO A 805 -4.62 0.94 2.13
N LYS A 806 -4.05 1.21 0.96
CA LYS A 806 -3.01 2.24 0.75
C LYS A 806 -3.59 3.60 0.38
N SER A 807 -4.68 4.03 1.01
CA SER A 807 -5.08 5.44 1.04
C SER A 807 -5.29 5.87 2.49
N PRO A 808 -4.87 7.08 2.90
CA PRO A 808 -5.02 7.55 4.28
C PRO A 808 -6.45 7.41 4.83
N ARG A 809 -7.47 7.75 4.02
CA ARG A 809 -8.87 7.61 4.44
C ARG A 809 -9.33 6.16 4.58
N ALA A 810 -9.10 5.32 3.57
CA ALA A 810 -9.48 3.91 3.63
C ALA A 810 -8.76 3.19 4.78
N ARG A 811 -7.49 3.56 5.00
CA ARG A 811 -6.69 3.13 6.13
C ARG A 811 -7.34 3.43 7.48
N ALA A 812 -7.85 4.65 7.65
CA ALA A 812 -8.51 5.03 8.91
C ALA A 812 -9.74 4.15 9.18
N ILE A 813 -10.54 3.85 8.15
CA ILE A 813 -11.70 2.97 8.25
C ILE A 813 -11.26 1.53 8.54
N PHE A 814 -10.28 1.00 7.79
CA PHE A 814 -9.73 -0.32 8.04
C PHE A 814 -9.21 -0.45 9.46
N ASN A 815 -8.43 0.50 9.97
CA ASN A 815 -7.91 0.49 11.33
C ASN A 815 -9.03 0.59 12.39
N HIS A 816 -10.14 1.25 12.06
CA HIS A 816 -11.31 1.34 12.94
C HIS A 816 -12.02 -0.01 13.10
N VAL A 817 -12.06 -0.84 12.04
CA VAL A 817 -12.67 -2.17 12.09
C VAL A 817 -11.68 -3.30 12.40
N TYR A 818 -10.40 -3.14 12.06
CA TYR A 818 -9.34 -4.12 12.25
C TYR A 818 -8.93 -4.21 13.72
N GLY A 819 -9.11 -5.38 14.33
CA GLY A 819 -8.83 -5.61 15.75
C GLY A 819 -9.92 -5.07 16.69
N SER A 820 -11.02 -4.54 16.16
CA SER A 820 -12.16 -4.10 16.96
C SER A 820 -12.92 -5.30 17.54
N PRO A 821 -13.24 -5.31 18.85
CA PRO A 821 -14.11 -6.33 19.45
C PRO A 821 -15.53 -6.35 18.87
N THR A 822 -15.98 -5.24 18.26
CA THR A 822 -17.26 -5.14 17.54
C THR A 822 -17.22 -5.89 16.21
N TYR A 823 -16.04 -6.00 15.60
CA TYR A 823 -15.81 -6.64 14.31
C TYR A 823 -14.81 -7.81 14.43
N PRO A 824 -15.10 -8.82 15.28
CA PRO A 824 -14.13 -9.85 15.64
C PRO A 824 -13.72 -10.75 14.46
N PHE A 825 -14.43 -10.67 13.33
CA PHE A 825 -14.13 -11.44 12.12
C PHE A 825 -13.04 -10.79 11.24
N VAL A 826 -12.90 -9.46 11.25
CA VAL A 826 -12.04 -8.75 10.28
C VAL A 826 -10.57 -9.13 10.46
N LYS A 827 -10.05 -9.09 11.69
CA LYS A 827 -8.65 -9.38 11.96
C LYS A 827 -8.27 -10.83 11.60
N PRO A 828 -8.99 -11.87 12.06
CA PRO A 828 -8.74 -13.24 11.65
C PRO A 828 -8.80 -13.42 10.13
N ALA A 829 -9.85 -12.92 9.47
CA ALA A 829 -10.04 -13.03 8.02
C ALA A 829 -8.87 -12.42 7.24
N TYR A 830 -8.46 -11.22 7.65
CA TYR A 830 -7.37 -10.47 7.04
C TYR A 830 -6.02 -11.16 7.26
N ASP A 831 -5.71 -11.55 8.50
CA ASP A 831 -4.40 -12.13 8.83
C ASP A 831 -4.19 -13.51 8.17
N THR A 832 -5.25 -14.30 8.02
CA THR A 832 -5.17 -15.59 7.32
C THR A 832 -5.37 -15.48 5.81
N ASN A 833 -5.66 -14.29 5.30
CA ASN A 833 -6.11 -14.03 3.92
C ASN A 833 -7.26 -14.96 3.50
N ASP A 834 -8.25 -15.14 4.38
CA ASP A 834 -9.38 -16.06 4.16
C ASP A 834 -10.11 -15.69 2.86
N ASN A 835 -10.15 -16.62 1.90
CA ASN A 835 -10.74 -16.41 0.56
C ASN A 835 -10.27 -15.13 -0.17
N GLY A 836 -9.03 -14.72 0.04
CA GLY A 836 -8.47 -13.49 -0.54
C GLY A 836 -8.96 -12.20 0.14
N PHE A 837 -9.50 -12.28 1.36
CA PHE A 837 -10.03 -11.13 2.10
C PHE A 837 -9.01 -9.99 2.21
N ARG A 838 -7.75 -10.30 2.55
CA ARG A 838 -6.72 -9.28 2.68
C ARG A 838 -6.42 -8.64 1.34
N ASP A 839 -6.26 -9.42 0.28
CA ASP A 839 -5.93 -8.89 -1.04
C ASP A 839 -7.05 -7.95 -1.52
N ARG A 840 -8.31 -8.31 -1.23
CA ARG A 840 -9.46 -7.43 -1.50
C ARG A 840 -9.42 -6.18 -0.63
N ALA A 841 -9.21 -6.31 0.67
CA ALA A 841 -9.17 -5.18 1.61
C ALA A 841 -8.02 -4.20 1.29
N ASP A 842 -6.83 -4.69 0.96
CA ASP A 842 -5.65 -3.88 0.60
C ASP A 842 -5.90 -3.04 -0.66
N ASN A 843 -6.72 -3.55 -1.58
CA ASN A 843 -7.12 -2.87 -2.80
C ASN A 843 -8.45 -2.09 -2.64
N TYR A 844 -9.10 -2.14 -1.47
CA TYR A 844 -10.40 -1.50 -1.21
C TYR A 844 -10.22 -0.04 -0.77
N LEU A 845 -9.82 0.79 -1.71
CA LEU A 845 -9.51 2.20 -1.47
C LEU A 845 -10.75 3.10 -1.41
N PHE A 846 -11.84 2.64 -2.03
CA PHE A 846 -13.11 3.32 -2.12
C PHE A 846 -14.25 2.31 -2.02
N PRO A 847 -15.38 2.66 -1.38
CA PRO A 847 -16.52 1.78 -1.39
C PRO A 847 -17.09 1.67 -2.80
N ASP A 848 -17.23 0.44 -3.29
CA ASP A 848 -18.23 0.07 -4.29
C ASP A 848 -19.58 -0.14 -3.59
N GLY A 849 -20.67 -0.37 -4.33
CA GLY A 849 -22.02 -0.64 -3.81
C GLY A 849 -23.14 -0.17 -4.74
N ILE A 850 -24.27 -0.90 -4.81
CA ILE A 850 -25.48 -0.43 -5.51
C ILE A 850 -26.33 0.41 -4.56
N ASN A 851 -26.62 1.66 -4.93
CA ASN A 851 -27.42 2.65 -4.19
C ASN A 851 -26.67 3.41 -3.09
N LEU A 852 -25.49 3.95 -3.42
CA LEU A 852 -24.69 4.82 -2.56
C LEU A 852 -25.41 6.15 -2.22
N THR A 853 -26.45 6.52 -2.96
CA THR A 853 -27.28 7.69 -2.67
C THR A 853 -28.48 7.40 -1.76
N LEU A 854 -28.79 6.14 -1.42
CA LEU A 854 -29.98 5.75 -0.65
C LEU A 854 -31.31 6.17 -1.30
N SER A 855 -31.35 6.16 -2.61
CA SER A 855 -32.54 6.46 -3.39
C SER A 855 -33.53 5.28 -3.38
N PRO A 856 -34.80 5.50 -3.01
CA PRO A 856 -35.82 4.48 -3.16
C PRO A 856 -36.04 4.08 -4.62
N GLN A 857 -35.87 5.02 -5.56
CA GLN A 857 -35.97 4.74 -6.99
C GLN A 857 -34.84 3.84 -7.46
N LEU A 858 -33.60 4.04 -6.98
CA LEU A 858 -32.49 3.12 -7.25
C LEU A 858 -32.73 1.74 -6.65
N ALA A 859 -33.25 1.64 -5.42
CA ALA A 859 -33.58 0.36 -4.81
C ALA A 859 -34.68 -0.40 -5.59
N ASP A 860 -35.68 0.32 -6.09
CA ASP A 860 -36.74 -0.27 -6.90
C ASP A 860 -36.27 -0.65 -8.30
N LEU A 861 -35.40 0.16 -8.91
CA LEU A 861 -34.73 -0.17 -10.17
C LEU A 861 -33.84 -1.42 -9.99
N ARG A 862 -33.07 -1.51 -8.90
CA ARG A 862 -32.19 -2.65 -8.59
C ARG A 862 -33.01 -3.93 -8.51
N ARG A 863 -34.11 -3.90 -7.74
CA ARG A 863 -35.04 -5.03 -7.61
C ARG A 863 -35.63 -5.45 -8.94
N GLU A 864 -35.94 -4.49 -9.80
CA GLU A 864 -36.42 -4.78 -11.15
C GLU A 864 -35.35 -5.50 -11.97
N VAL A 865 -34.11 -5.00 -12.01
CA VAL A 865 -32.99 -5.64 -12.72
C VAL A 865 -32.71 -7.05 -12.15
N GLU A 866 -32.65 -7.20 -10.82
CA GLU A 866 -32.33 -8.46 -10.13
C GLU A 866 -33.37 -9.56 -10.33
N SER A 867 -34.65 -9.18 -10.48
CA SER A 867 -35.76 -10.13 -10.66
C SER A 867 -35.88 -10.66 -12.07
N TYR A 868 -34.99 -10.27 -13.00
CA TYR A 868 -34.90 -10.94 -14.29
C TYR A 868 -34.27 -12.34 -14.12
N THR A 869 -34.94 -13.35 -14.66
CA THR A 869 -34.57 -14.77 -14.53
C THR A 869 -33.84 -15.33 -15.76
N GLY A 870 -33.56 -14.49 -16.77
CA GLY A 870 -32.93 -14.92 -18.03
C GLY A 870 -33.90 -15.58 -19.04
N VAL A 871 -35.22 -15.49 -18.80
CA VAL A 871 -36.24 -15.97 -19.73
C VAL A 871 -36.44 -14.94 -20.84
N VAL A 872 -36.01 -15.29 -22.06
CA VAL A 872 -36.01 -14.39 -23.24
C VAL A 872 -37.41 -13.85 -23.56
N ALA A 873 -38.46 -14.67 -23.41
CA ALA A 873 -39.84 -14.25 -23.67
C ALA A 873 -40.30 -13.10 -22.77
N ASP A 874 -39.75 -13.00 -21.55
CA ASP A 874 -40.10 -11.97 -20.57
C ASP A 874 -39.28 -10.68 -20.75
N TYR A 875 -38.23 -10.73 -21.57
CA TYR A 875 -37.28 -9.63 -21.75
C TYR A 875 -37.96 -8.30 -22.18
N PRO A 876 -38.86 -8.26 -23.18
CA PRO A 876 -39.47 -7.00 -23.62
C PRO A 876 -40.25 -6.30 -22.49
N ALA A 877 -41.04 -7.05 -21.73
CA ALA A 877 -41.77 -6.53 -20.58
C ALA A 877 -40.81 -6.08 -19.48
N LYS A 878 -39.74 -6.85 -19.26
CA LYS A 878 -38.73 -6.54 -18.26
C LYS A 878 -37.98 -5.26 -18.54
N ARG A 879 -37.51 -5.12 -19.78
CA ARG A 879 -36.84 -3.91 -20.28
C ARG A 879 -37.75 -2.69 -20.13
N ALA A 880 -39.03 -2.80 -20.50
CA ALA A 880 -39.98 -1.70 -20.36
C ALA A 880 -40.13 -1.27 -18.89
N ALA A 881 -40.22 -2.22 -17.96
CA ALA A 881 -40.28 -1.93 -16.52
C ALA A 881 -38.99 -1.27 -15.99
N ILE A 882 -37.82 -1.74 -16.42
CA ILE A 882 -36.52 -1.16 -16.08
C ILE A 882 -36.42 0.28 -16.57
N VAL A 883 -36.76 0.55 -17.84
CA VAL A 883 -36.77 1.90 -18.43
C VAL A 883 -37.72 2.82 -17.68
N ALA A 884 -38.93 2.35 -17.37
CA ALA A 884 -39.92 3.14 -16.65
C ALA A 884 -39.42 3.52 -15.25
N LYS A 885 -38.78 2.59 -14.53
CA LYS A 885 -38.21 2.87 -13.20
C LYS A 885 -36.98 3.78 -13.26
N TYR A 886 -36.13 3.61 -14.27
CA TYR A 886 -34.98 4.49 -14.48
C TYR A 886 -35.40 5.93 -14.81
N ALA A 887 -36.47 6.11 -15.57
CA ALA A 887 -37.03 7.43 -15.86
C ALA A 887 -37.57 8.15 -14.62
N LEU A 888 -37.89 7.41 -13.54
CA LEU A 888 -38.28 7.98 -12.24
C LEU A 888 -37.08 8.36 -11.37
N CYS A 889 -35.88 7.89 -11.69
CA CYS A 889 -34.66 8.22 -10.95
C CYS A 889 -34.30 9.70 -11.18
N ALA A 890 -33.91 10.41 -10.11
CA ALA A 890 -33.43 11.78 -10.23
C ALA A 890 -32.06 11.83 -10.93
N ALA A 891 -31.64 12.99 -11.44
CA ALA A 891 -30.36 13.13 -12.14
C ALA A 891 -29.13 12.60 -11.35
N PRO A 892 -29.00 12.82 -10.03
CA PRO A 892 -27.91 12.21 -9.25
C PRO A 892 -27.96 10.68 -9.23
N ASP A 893 -29.16 10.10 -9.16
CA ASP A 893 -29.36 8.64 -9.17
C ASP A 893 -29.05 8.05 -10.54
N GLN A 894 -29.48 8.73 -11.60
CA GLN A 894 -29.12 8.36 -12.98
C GLN A 894 -27.60 8.43 -13.18
N GLY A 895 -26.95 9.46 -12.61
CA GLY A 895 -25.50 9.57 -12.56
C GLY A 895 -24.84 8.44 -11.78
N GLU A 896 -25.46 7.97 -10.70
CA GLU A 896 -24.98 6.77 -9.98
C GLU A 896 -25.08 5.54 -10.88
N VAL A 897 -26.23 5.24 -11.49
CA VAL A 897 -26.38 4.10 -12.41
C VAL A 897 -25.37 4.17 -13.56
N HIS A 898 -25.18 5.35 -14.15
CA HIS A 898 -24.26 5.59 -15.25
C HIS A 898 -22.80 5.33 -14.85
N ASN A 899 -22.39 5.88 -13.70
CA ASN A 899 -20.99 5.89 -13.29
C ASN A 899 -20.63 4.68 -12.43
N ASN A 900 -21.56 3.92 -11.86
CA ASN A 900 -21.24 2.90 -10.87
C ASN A 900 -21.00 1.52 -11.50
N ARG A 901 -19.89 0.90 -11.12
CA ARG A 901 -19.50 -0.42 -11.61
C ARG A 901 -20.51 -1.50 -11.22
N ASP A 902 -21.07 -1.46 -10.02
CA ASP A 902 -21.94 -2.54 -9.55
C ASP A 902 -23.27 -2.58 -10.29
N TRP A 903 -23.74 -1.43 -10.79
CA TRP A 903 -24.87 -1.37 -11.71
C TRP A 903 -24.54 -2.05 -13.05
N ARG A 904 -23.32 -1.86 -13.57
CA ARG A 904 -22.85 -2.58 -14.76
C ARG A 904 -22.77 -4.08 -14.48
N ASP A 905 -22.09 -4.50 -13.42
CA ASP A 905 -21.88 -5.91 -13.08
C ASP A 905 -23.22 -6.62 -12.80
N LEU A 906 -24.18 -5.94 -12.17
CA LEU A 906 -25.55 -6.43 -11.99
C LEU A 906 -26.25 -6.65 -13.34
N VAL A 907 -26.20 -5.68 -14.25
CA VAL A 907 -26.82 -5.83 -15.58
C VAL A 907 -26.12 -6.93 -16.38
N GLU A 908 -24.79 -6.98 -16.37
CA GLU A 908 -24.02 -8.01 -17.09
C GLU A 908 -24.30 -9.43 -16.56
N SER A 909 -24.44 -9.59 -15.25
CA SER A 909 -24.72 -10.89 -14.64
C SER A 909 -26.16 -11.36 -14.85
N LYS A 910 -27.14 -10.44 -14.88
CA LYS A 910 -28.56 -10.77 -15.05
C LYS A 910 -28.97 -10.95 -16.50
N PHE A 911 -28.39 -10.17 -17.41
CA PHE A 911 -28.70 -10.19 -18.83
C PHE A 911 -27.54 -10.85 -19.58
N THR A 912 -27.54 -12.18 -19.62
CA THR A 912 -26.53 -12.93 -20.37
C THR A 912 -26.73 -12.75 -21.86
N THR A 913 -25.65 -12.55 -22.63
CA THR A 913 -25.72 -12.37 -24.09
C THR A 913 -26.22 -13.63 -24.79
N ARG A 914 -27.55 -13.80 -24.90
CA ARG A 914 -28.16 -14.72 -25.86
C ARG A 914 -28.47 -13.94 -27.12
N ILE A 915 -27.84 -14.33 -28.23
CA ILE A 915 -28.14 -13.75 -29.53
C ILE A 915 -29.59 -14.10 -29.87
N ILE A 916 -30.47 -13.10 -29.89
CA ILE A 916 -31.84 -13.27 -30.37
C ILE A 916 -31.75 -13.41 -31.89
N VAL A 917 -31.87 -14.64 -32.38
CA VAL A 917 -31.87 -14.95 -33.80
C VAL A 917 -33.12 -14.33 -34.44
N GLY A 918 -32.94 -13.33 -35.32
CA GLY A 918 -34.03 -12.80 -36.18
C GLY A 918 -34.31 -11.29 -36.12
N SER A 919 -33.55 -10.48 -35.38
CA SER A 919 -33.68 -9.00 -35.40
C SER A 919 -32.36 -8.32 -35.80
N ALA A 920 -32.45 -7.21 -36.54
CA ALA A 920 -31.30 -6.45 -37.04
C ALA A 920 -31.04 -5.19 -36.19
N PRO A 921 -29.78 -4.77 -35.96
CA PRO A 921 -28.63 -5.59 -35.56
C PRO A 921 -28.80 -6.03 -34.08
N PRO A 922 -28.31 -7.21 -33.66
CA PRO A 922 -28.58 -7.71 -32.32
C PRO A 922 -27.65 -7.01 -31.32
N LEU A 923 -28.14 -5.95 -30.69
CA LEU A 923 -27.67 -5.66 -29.34
C LEU A 923 -28.21 -6.80 -28.48
N GLY A 924 -27.33 -7.61 -27.88
CA GLY A 924 -27.78 -8.60 -26.90
C GLY A 924 -28.55 -7.91 -25.77
N GLU A 925 -29.47 -8.62 -25.10
CA GLU A 925 -30.30 -8.10 -23.99
C GLU A 925 -29.50 -7.22 -23.02
N ARG A 926 -28.26 -7.62 -22.73
CA ARG A 926 -27.26 -6.88 -21.97
C ARG A 926 -26.99 -5.46 -22.47
N ASP A 927 -26.66 -5.33 -23.74
CA ASP A 927 -26.20 -4.07 -24.34
C ASP A 927 -27.38 -3.11 -24.54
N ASP A 928 -28.58 -3.66 -24.74
CA ASP A 928 -29.82 -2.91 -24.83
C ASP A 928 -30.25 -2.35 -23.46
N VAL A 929 -30.19 -3.15 -22.38
CA VAL A 929 -30.42 -2.64 -21.00
C VAL A 929 -29.34 -1.63 -20.60
N LYS A 930 -28.06 -1.88 -20.89
CA LYS A 930 -26.99 -0.89 -20.66
C LYS A 930 -27.28 0.43 -21.37
N THR A 931 -27.67 0.37 -22.65
CA THR A 931 -28.01 1.57 -23.43
C THR A 931 -29.21 2.31 -22.82
N ALA A 932 -30.25 1.57 -22.39
CA ALA A 932 -31.43 2.14 -21.76
C ALA A 932 -31.15 2.84 -20.42
N LEU A 933 -30.19 2.32 -19.65
CA LEU A 933 -29.76 2.88 -18.37
C LEU A 933 -28.60 3.88 -18.50
N GLY A 934 -28.18 4.18 -19.73
CA GLY A 934 -27.01 5.01 -20.01
C GLY A 934 -25.68 4.39 -19.59
N ILE A 935 -25.61 3.14 -19.11
CA ILE A 935 -24.38 2.51 -18.65
C ILE A 935 -23.38 2.40 -19.82
N PRO A 936 -22.15 2.92 -19.69
CA PRO A 936 -21.13 2.81 -20.73
C PRO A 936 -20.87 1.35 -21.10
N ARG A 937 -20.77 1.07 -22.41
CA ARG A 937 -20.62 -0.29 -22.96
C ARG A 937 -19.34 -0.97 -22.49
#